data_AF-G0NSC2-F1
#
_entry.id   AF-G0NSC2-F1
#
_cell.length_a   1.000
_cell.length_b   1.000
_cell.length_c   1.000
_cell.angle_alpha   90.00
_cell.angle_beta   90.00
_cell.angle_gamma   90.00
#
_symmetry.space_group_name_H-M   'P 1'
#
loop_
_entity.id
_entity.type
_entity.pdbx_description
1 polymer ?
#
loop_
_entity_poly.entity_id
_entity_poly.type
_entity_poly.pdbx_seq_one_letter_code
_entity_poly.pdbx_strand_id
1 'polypeptide(L)'
;MTQKKTTQKTNRRFKPGSHSSPPRFCYLWIWIVIFFIAIQYVSSSGLLRPKFDYGNFTSSASSRARFRRDTSKLDNAVRNLGHLARVANGIALEIGLVDGSIKPGEAVSELLLMGDLQLDDIISLNQESIEKVLTAMSQKIQTDQQVEKLEQRLMRMEDVREISPNLLDLKKIPGLKEFETSFKAVGDLTKHKATVAAKQSEVHIWASILDNLRDETKTGLTDSNRDNIAIKFSLIAVAIDNLKAYQTSLDPVKKLIEEGKKMSDNVKFIGYLATENNFRTSEAVDYTTLTPLLLKSFDKVNEDFQAASSAQKEFESILRLIQSRSPLHRQTFKHTAGFPRGSDDLKDLEQSIEDPSIISRISNGESVKTDLKAAFESFKNLEKEIGVISSDWKGLEAQYKSVNDVVSTVIELGKLSDVSQSVSGTVDALVACDKGKYPTETLDKNLAGSINALSNKVGGLGSFGYLKDFSNLDSLKKDIDTRNQPPEKVTEIITNVFNKWKTDETLKTFIANVKKLDEDLKNLLAFLNEDPIKEGQLAKVTKHLKNIDNKDYKNFLNCVKNIQVDGFPVRDLIKFIQDSKAVSVPQDAKDAITKVIQSGTSLTNAQSLAGKFKDDGKLTPKVEVFKSSFEKENYEEVSRKLGLGVQGLAAILKVRTAKIDDLVGKTERILNEAKTDGLSPEQQKSLQQLKEVKTVLDSIDTFLQTSKGLQALRRKRNAGFESFQEVLKDAANVQGATIVVTSLREAINALKNLKVNGLEVDTLATLDLDFAKFNMADAVSSLISMDKFFKKYIALLSGAPGLGNSVTTKPGQKGPSASAGSLVGGKAKEEGGNGLM
;
A
#
# COMPACT_ATOMS: atom_id res chain seq x y z
N MET A 1 -43.05 -58.30 -9.70
CA MET A 1 -43.49 -58.59 -11.08
C MET A 1 -43.60 -57.27 -11.85
N THR A 2 -43.31 -57.37 -13.13
CA THR A 2 -42.92 -56.40 -14.16
C THR A 2 -43.91 -55.27 -14.51
N GLN A 3 -43.32 -54.20 -15.07
CA GLN A 3 -43.83 -53.19 -16.05
C GLN A 3 -44.60 -51.95 -15.54
N LYS A 4 -44.05 -50.72 -15.68
CA LYS A 4 -44.01 -49.79 -16.87
C LYS A 4 -45.45 -49.43 -17.34
N LYS A 5 -45.87 -48.18 -17.60
CA LYS A 5 -45.20 -46.96 -18.11
C LYS A 5 -46.26 -45.82 -18.19
N THR A 6 -45.86 -44.54 -18.00
CA THR A 6 -46.26 -43.27 -18.72
C THR A 6 -47.76 -42.98 -19.02
N THR A 7 -48.34 -41.76 -18.98
CA THR A 7 -47.88 -40.39 -19.28
C THR A 7 -48.97 -39.34 -18.95
N GLN A 8 -48.54 -38.17 -18.47
CA GLN A 8 -49.00 -36.78 -18.74
C GLN A 8 -50.42 -36.44 -19.27
N LYS A 9 -51.11 -35.47 -18.63
CA LYS A 9 -51.17 -34.00 -18.97
C LYS A 9 -52.38 -33.33 -18.30
N THR A 10 -52.21 -32.15 -17.69
CA THR A 10 -52.91 -30.86 -18.00
C THR A 10 -53.00 -29.89 -16.81
N ASN A 11 -52.94 -28.60 -17.18
CA ASN A 11 -52.81 -27.38 -16.39
C ASN A 11 -53.98 -27.06 -15.44
N ARG A 12 -53.71 -26.35 -14.34
CA ARG A 12 -54.57 -25.28 -13.79
C ARG A 12 -53.77 -24.22 -13.02
N ARG A 13 -54.09 -22.95 -13.29
CA ARG A 13 -53.63 -21.72 -12.59
C ARG A 13 -54.14 -21.69 -11.15
N PHE A 14 -53.31 -21.24 -10.20
CA PHE A 14 -53.73 -20.59 -8.94
C PHE A 14 -52.73 -19.51 -8.49
N LYS A 15 -53.28 -18.56 -7.72
CA LYS A 15 -52.83 -17.22 -7.26
C LYS A 15 -51.51 -17.15 -6.43
N PRO A 16 -50.98 -15.93 -6.20
CA PRO A 16 -49.60 -15.70 -5.75
C PRO A 16 -49.46 -15.82 -4.23
N GLY A 17 -48.43 -16.57 -3.80
CA GLY A 17 -47.99 -16.67 -2.42
C GLY A 17 -46.66 -15.93 -2.23
N SER A 18 -46.59 -15.15 -1.17
CA SER A 18 -45.42 -14.41 -0.68
C SER A 18 -44.17 -15.29 -0.52
N HIS A 19 -43.09 -14.95 -1.23
CA HIS A 19 -41.75 -15.44 -0.92
C HIS A 19 -40.97 -14.38 -0.16
N SER A 20 -40.65 -14.73 1.08
CA SER A 20 -39.61 -14.11 1.89
C SER A 20 -38.25 -14.31 1.22
N SER A 21 -37.53 -13.19 1.10
CA SER A 21 -36.14 -13.14 0.66
C SER A 21 -35.23 -13.91 1.64
N PRO A 22 -34.31 -14.78 1.17
CA PRO A 22 -33.25 -15.30 2.02
C PRO A 22 -32.18 -14.21 2.28
N PRO A 23 -31.45 -14.27 3.40
CA PRO A 23 -30.49 -13.24 3.81
C PRO A 23 -29.27 -13.20 2.88
N ARG A 24 -28.82 -11.97 2.61
CA ARG A 24 -27.79 -11.56 1.64
C ARG A 24 -26.34 -11.99 1.94
N PHE A 25 -26.10 -13.10 2.63
CA PHE A 25 -24.75 -13.53 3.00
C PHE A 25 -24.13 -14.64 2.12
N CYS A 26 -24.86 -15.23 1.17
CA CYS A 26 -24.35 -16.34 0.34
C CYS A 26 -23.75 -15.95 -1.01
N TYR A 27 -23.71 -14.67 -1.40
CA TYR A 27 -23.16 -14.27 -2.71
C TYR A 27 -21.67 -13.91 -2.67
N LEU A 28 -21.08 -13.61 -1.51
CA LEU A 28 -19.67 -13.19 -1.43
C LEU A 28 -18.70 -14.33 -1.78
N TRP A 29 -18.99 -15.56 -1.36
CA TRP A 29 -18.13 -16.73 -1.61
C TRP A 29 -18.16 -17.20 -3.06
N ILE A 30 -19.27 -17.04 -3.77
CA ILE A 30 -19.36 -17.36 -5.20
C ILE A 30 -18.51 -16.38 -6.04
N TRP A 31 -18.45 -15.10 -5.64
CA TRP A 31 -17.53 -14.14 -6.25
C TRP A 31 -16.07 -14.40 -5.89
N ILE A 32 -15.77 -14.83 -4.66
CA ILE A 32 -14.41 -15.23 -4.24
C ILE A 32 -13.93 -16.46 -5.04
N VAL A 33 -14.77 -17.48 -5.23
CA VAL A 33 -14.41 -18.67 -6.01
C VAL A 33 -14.26 -18.37 -7.51
N ILE A 34 -15.08 -17.49 -8.08
CA ILE A 34 -14.92 -17.01 -9.46
C ILE A 34 -13.64 -16.15 -9.62
N PHE A 35 -13.27 -15.38 -8.59
CA PHE A 35 -12.01 -14.63 -8.54
C PHE A 35 -10.79 -15.57 -8.41
N PHE A 36 -10.90 -16.65 -7.63
CA PHE A 36 -9.86 -17.68 -7.48
C PHE A 36 -9.63 -18.51 -8.76
N ILE A 37 -10.69 -18.84 -9.51
CA ILE A 37 -10.57 -19.58 -10.78
C ILE A 37 -9.97 -18.69 -11.89
N ALA A 38 -10.22 -17.38 -11.87
CA ALA A 38 -9.62 -16.44 -12.83
C ALA A 38 -8.13 -16.17 -12.56
N ILE A 39 -7.69 -16.22 -11.29
CA ILE A 39 -6.28 -16.04 -10.92
C ILE A 39 -5.44 -17.30 -11.21
N GLN A 40 -6.00 -18.51 -11.01
CA GLN A 40 -5.32 -19.78 -11.30
C GLN A 40 -4.91 -19.95 -12.79
N TYR A 41 -5.60 -19.27 -13.72
CA TYR A 41 -5.27 -19.31 -15.15
C TYR A 41 -4.20 -18.32 -15.60
N VAL A 42 -3.78 -17.37 -14.75
CA VAL A 42 -2.75 -16.37 -15.10
C VAL A 42 -1.38 -16.70 -14.48
N SER A 43 -1.34 -17.51 -13.42
CA SER A 43 -0.09 -17.81 -12.69
C SER A 43 0.65 -19.07 -13.15
N SER A 44 0.16 -19.79 -14.16
CA SER A 44 0.66 -21.11 -14.55
C SER A 44 1.19 -21.17 -16.00
N SER A 45 1.86 -20.12 -16.46
CA SER A 45 2.58 -20.11 -17.73
C SER A 45 3.83 -19.24 -17.64
N GLY A 46 4.99 -19.85 -17.88
CA GLY A 46 6.31 -19.25 -17.71
C GLY A 46 6.44 -17.80 -18.16
N LEU A 47 6.99 -16.99 -17.26
CA LEU A 47 7.61 -15.72 -17.59
C LEU A 47 8.60 -15.96 -18.73
N LEU A 48 8.27 -15.38 -19.90
CA LEU A 48 8.89 -15.48 -21.24
C LEU A 48 8.19 -16.33 -22.32
N ARG A 49 6.96 -16.82 -22.15
CA ARG A 49 6.08 -17.04 -23.33
C ARG A 49 4.58 -16.79 -23.04
N PRO A 50 4.02 -15.64 -23.45
CA PRO A 50 2.59 -15.53 -23.65
C PRO A 50 2.23 -16.12 -25.02
N LYS A 51 1.44 -17.21 -25.06
CA LYS A 51 0.63 -17.53 -26.23
C LYS A 51 -0.44 -16.44 -26.36
N PHE A 52 -0.49 -15.78 -27.52
CA PHE A 52 -1.36 -14.64 -27.79
C PHE A 52 -2.69 -15.07 -28.43
N ASP A 53 -3.79 -14.55 -27.89
CA ASP A 53 -5.05 -14.37 -28.62
C ASP A 53 -5.54 -12.92 -28.40
N TYR A 54 -5.88 -12.21 -29.47
CA TYR A 54 -6.16 -10.76 -29.44
C TYR A 54 -7.58 -10.45 -29.92
N GLY A 55 -8.45 -10.06 -29.00
CA GLY A 55 -9.75 -9.45 -29.29
C GLY A 55 -9.73 -7.92 -29.25
N ASN A 56 -10.06 -7.31 -30.39
CA ASN A 56 -10.65 -5.98 -30.66
C ASN A 56 -10.10 -4.70 -29.99
N PHE A 57 -9.45 -3.87 -30.82
CA PHE A 57 -9.39 -2.40 -30.68
C PHE A 57 -9.69 -1.75 -32.03
N THR A 58 -10.01 -0.45 -32.05
CA THR A 58 -10.52 0.32 -33.20
C THR A 58 -9.51 1.33 -33.79
N SER A 59 -8.20 1.04 -33.78
CA SER A 59 -7.20 1.80 -34.56
C SER A 59 -6.97 1.15 -35.93
N SER A 60 -6.71 1.92 -37.00
CA SER A 60 -6.56 1.36 -38.36
C SER A 60 -5.61 0.15 -38.37
N ALA A 61 -5.98 -0.93 -39.07
CA ALA A 61 -5.23 -2.18 -39.09
C ALA A 61 -3.74 -2.01 -39.47
N SER A 62 -3.42 -0.95 -40.22
CA SER A 62 -2.06 -0.63 -40.67
C SER A 62 -1.11 -0.16 -39.56
N SER A 63 -1.62 0.54 -38.54
CA SER A 63 -0.81 0.99 -37.40
C SER A 63 -0.51 -0.20 -36.50
N ARG A 64 -1.52 -1.02 -36.17
CA ARG A 64 -1.34 -2.24 -35.37
C ARG A 64 -0.35 -3.23 -35.99
N ALA A 65 -0.35 -3.38 -37.32
CA ALA A 65 0.61 -4.25 -38.02
C ALA A 65 2.05 -3.72 -37.95
N ARG A 66 2.25 -2.40 -38.06
CA ARG A 66 3.58 -1.77 -37.90
C ARG A 66 4.08 -1.88 -36.46
N PHE A 67 3.24 -1.57 -35.48
CA PHE A 67 3.57 -1.71 -34.06
C PHE A 67 3.98 -3.14 -33.68
N ARG A 68 3.23 -4.16 -34.13
CA ARG A 68 3.61 -5.57 -33.93
C ARG A 68 4.98 -5.92 -34.53
N ARG A 69 5.32 -5.28 -35.66
CA ARG A 69 6.59 -5.51 -36.35
C ARG A 69 7.78 -4.95 -35.58
N ASP A 70 7.65 -3.76 -34.98
CA ASP A 70 8.76 -3.12 -34.28
C ASP A 70 9.03 -3.76 -32.92
N THR A 71 7.99 -4.14 -32.16
CA THR A 71 8.15 -4.94 -30.93
C THR A 71 8.81 -6.29 -31.22
N SER A 72 8.49 -6.94 -32.35
CA SER A 72 9.15 -8.19 -32.74
C SER A 72 10.64 -8.03 -33.05
N LYS A 73 11.10 -6.84 -33.45
CA LYS A 73 12.54 -6.58 -33.67
C LYS A 73 13.28 -6.46 -32.35
N LEU A 74 12.69 -5.76 -31.38
CA LEU A 74 13.24 -5.67 -30.02
C LEU A 74 13.30 -7.05 -29.36
N ASP A 75 12.23 -7.84 -29.46
CA ASP A 75 12.20 -9.22 -28.97
C ASP A 75 13.33 -10.08 -29.57
N ASN A 76 13.56 -9.99 -30.88
CA ASN A 76 14.69 -10.66 -31.51
C ASN A 76 16.06 -10.15 -31.01
N ALA A 77 16.21 -8.85 -30.76
CA ALA A 77 17.44 -8.29 -30.22
C ALA A 77 17.71 -8.80 -28.80
N VAL A 78 16.70 -8.77 -27.92
CA VAL A 78 16.75 -9.31 -26.55
C VAL A 78 17.11 -10.78 -26.57
N ARG A 79 16.48 -11.58 -27.45
CA ARG A 79 16.79 -13.00 -27.58
C ARG A 79 18.23 -13.25 -28.02
N ASN A 80 18.67 -12.64 -29.11
CA ASN A 80 20.01 -12.88 -29.67
C ASN A 80 21.11 -12.41 -28.71
N LEU A 81 20.97 -11.21 -28.15
CA LEU A 81 21.93 -10.71 -27.16
C LEU A 81 21.84 -11.48 -25.84
N GLY A 82 20.66 -12.00 -25.49
CA GLY A 82 20.46 -12.90 -24.35
C GLY A 82 21.26 -14.20 -24.48
N HIS A 83 21.27 -14.82 -25.66
CA HIS A 83 22.14 -15.98 -25.90
C HIS A 83 23.62 -15.63 -25.71
N LEU A 84 24.08 -14.49 -26.24
CA LEU A 84 25.46 -14.05 -26.08
C LEU A 84 25.81 -13.75 -24.61
N ALA A 85 24.92 -13.07 -23.89
CA ALA A 85 25.09 -12.74 -22.48
C ALA A 85 25.20 -14.01 -21.63
N ARG A 86 24.38 -15.03 -21.92
CA ARG A 86 24.49 -16.34 -21.26
C ARG A 86 25.84 -17.00 -21.53
N VAL A 87 26.30 -17.02 -22.78
CA VAL A 87 27.61 -17.61 -23.14
C VAL A 87 28.76 -16.86 -22.46
N ALA A 88 28.75 -15.52 -22.49
CA ALA A 88 29.75 -14.70 -21.82
C ALA A 88 29.76 -14.95 -20.29
N ASN A 89 28.59 -15.09 -19.67
CA ASN A 89 28.48 -15.38 -18.25
C ASN A 89 28.85 -16.82 -17.90
N GLY A 90 28.58 -17.79 -18.77
CA GLY A 90 29.05 -19.17 -18.61
C GLY A 90 30.58 -19.24 -18.58
N ILE A 91 31.24 -18.56 -19.53
CA ILE A 91 32.71 -18.44 -19.56
C ILE A 91 33.22 -17.76 -18.29
N ALA A 92 32.68 -16.59 -17.93
CA ALA A 92 33.12 -15.84 -16.76
C ALA A 92 32.92 -16.61 -15.45
N LEU A 93 31.79 -17.31 -15.31
CA LEU A 93 31.49 -18.13 -14.14
C LEU A 93 32.42 -19.34 -14.04
N GLU A 94 32.73 -20.01 -15.16
CA GLU A 94 33.68 -21.13 -15.17
C GLU A 94 35.08 -20.67 -14.79
N ILE A 95 35.56 -19.56 -15.38
CA ILE A 95 36.82 -18.94 -15.01
C ILE A 95 36.86 -18.68 -13.50
N GLY A 96 35.84 -18.00 -12.98
CA GLY A 96 35.85 -17.52 -11.60
C GLY A 96 35.69 -18.62 -10.55
N LEU A 97 34.99 -19.71 -10.87
CA LEU A 97 34.89 -20.88 -10.00
C LEU A 97 36.19 -21.71 -10.01
N VAL A 98 36.87 -21.81 -11.15
CA VAL A 98 38.13 -22.56 -11.28
C VAL A 98 39.29 -21.82 -10.60
N ASP A 99 39.39 -20.50 -10.76
CA ASP A 99 40.48 -19.73 -10.14
C ASP A 99 40.19 -19.24 -8.71
N GLY A 100 38.93 -19.35 -8.28
CA GLY A 100 38.47 -18.98 -6.94
C GLY A 100 38.19 -17.50 -6.73
N SER A 101 38.15 -16.68 -7.79
CA SER A 101 37.68 -15.29 -7.73
C SER A 101 36.19 -15.18 -7.40
N ILE A 102 35.40 -16.22 -7.72
CA ILE A 102 34.00 -16.35 -7.33
C ILE A 102 33.87 -17.45 -6.27
N LYS A 103 33.32 -17.10 -5.10
CA LYS A 103 33.06 -18.09 -4.06
C LYS A 103 31.90 -19.01 -4.48
N PRO A 104 32.00 -20.34 -4.28
CA PRO A 104 30.94 -21.29 -4.62
C PRO A 104 29.57 -20.92 -4.03
N GLY A 105 29.55 -20.47 -2.77
CA GLY A 105 28.31 -20.05 -2.11
C GLY A 105 27.68 -18.81 -2.76
N GLU A 106 28.48 -17.81 -3.12
CA GLU A 106 28.00 -16.60 -3.80
C GLU A 106 27.38 -16.94 -5.17
N ALA A 107 28.04 -17.81 -5.96
CA ALA A 107 27.53 -18.26 -7.25
C ALA A 107 26.17 -18.97 -7.13
N VAL A 108 26.05 -19.91 -6.19
CA VAL A 108 24.82 -20.67 -5.98
C VAL A 108 23.68 -19.76 -5.47
N SER A 109 23.97 -18.85 -4.54
CA SER A 109 22.98 -17.88 -4.04
C SER A 109 22.41 -16.99 -5.15
N GLU A 110 23.26 -16.48 -6.05
CA GLU A 110 22.77 -15.68 -7.19
C GLU A 110 21.98 -16.53 -8.19
N LEU A 111 22.45 -17.74 -8.52
CA LEU A 111 21.74 -18.64 -9.44
C LEU A 111 20.36 -19.09 -8.90
N LEU A 112 20.19 -19.13 -7.57
CA LEU A 112 18.93 -19.39 -6.91
C LEU A 112 18.09 -18.14 -6.65
N LEU A 113 18.55 -16.95 -7.06
CA LEU A 113 17.88 -15.67 -6.89
C LEU A 113 17.54 -15.39 -5.41
N MET A 114 18.47 -15.67 -4.49
CA MET A 114 18.28 -15.49 -3.05
C MET A 114 18.32 -14.02 -2.59
N GLY A 115 18.63 -13.08 -3.48
CA GLY A 115 18.78 -11.67 -3.14
C GLY A 115 20.04 -11.44 -2.32
N ASP A 116 19.87 -10.86 -1.13
CA ASP A 116 20.95 -10.53 -0.21
C ASP A 116 21.23 -11.63 0.84
N LEU A 117 20.53 -12.77 0.75
CA LEU A 117 20.75 -13.93 1.59
C LEU A 117 21.94 -14.77 1.13
N GLN A 118 22.67 -15.30 2.11
CA GLN A 118 23.71 -16.31 1.91
C GLN A 118 23.11 -17.72 2.05
N LEU A 119 23.82 -18.75 1.54
CA LEU A 119 23.36 -20.13 1.67
C LEU A 119 23.17 -20.54 3.15
N ASP A 120 24.10 -20.11 4.01
CA ASP A 120 24.08 -20.45 5.44
C ASP A 120 22.83 -19.92 6.16
N ASP A 121 22.23 -18.82 5.68
CA ASP A 121 20.98 -18.28 6.23
C ASP A 121 19.79 -19.25 6.04
N ILE A 122 19.88 -20.16 5.06
CA ILE A 122 18.87 -21.19 4.78
C ILE A 122 19.31 -22.57 5.27
N ILE A 123 20.60 -22.93 5.13
CA ILE A 123 21.14 -24.21 5.61
C ILE A 123 21.02 -24.32 7.14
N SER A 124 21.17 -23.22 7.87
CA SER A 124 21.10 -23.19 9.34
C SER A 124 19.69 -23.13 9.92
N LEU A 125 18.63 -23.16 9.09
CA LEU A 125 17.25 -23.10 9.58
C LEU A 125 16.93 -24.27 10.51
N ASN A 126 16.45 -23.96 11.70
CA ASN A 126 16.07 -24.96 12.69
C ASN A 126 14.68 -25.52 12.38
N GLN A 127 14.65 -26.71 11.77
CA GLN A 127 13.41 -27.40 11.42
C GLN A 127 12.48 -27.61 12.61
N GLU A 128 13.02 -28.07 13.74
CA GLU A 128 12.23 -28.35 14.95
C GLU A 128 11.54 -27.08 15.47
N SER A 129 12.26 -25.96 15.49
CA SER A 129 11.73 -24.67 15.94
C SER A 129 10.62 -24.16 15.01
N ILE A 130 10.81 -24.26 13.70
CA ILE A 130 9.79 -23.85 12.72
C ILE A 130 8.54 -24.76 12.80
N GLU A 131 8.73 -26.09 12.84
CA GLU A 131 7.62 -27.05 12.94
C GLU A 131 6.82 -26.88 14.23
N LYS A 132 7.50 -26.60 15.34
CA LYS A 132 6.87 -26.28 16.62
C LYS A 132 5.93 -25.08 16.49
N VAL A 133 6.39 -23.99 15.87
CA VAL A 133 5.59 -22.77 15.66
C VAL A 133 4.41 -23.01 14.71
N LEU A 134 4.64 -23.66 13.57
CA LEU A 134 3.57 -23.96 12.61
C LEU A 134 2.51 -24.88 13.20
N THR A 135 2.92 -25.82 14.07
CA THR A 135 2.00 -26.71 14.79
C THR A 135 1.22 -25.95 15.86
N ALA A 136 1.88 -25.12 16.67
CA ALA A 136 1.26 -24.25 17.66
C ALA A 136 0.13 -23.41 17.04
N MET A 137 0.43 -22.67 15.97
CA MET A 137 -0.55 -21.84 15.25
C MET A 137 -1.68 -22.64 14.59
N SER A 138 -1.49 -23.93 14.33
CA SER A 138 -2.52 -24.79 13.74
C SER A 138 -3.50 -25.34 14.79
N GLN A 139 -3.17 -25.24 16.08
CA GLN A 139 -4.05 -25.73 17.14
C GLN A 139 -5.15 -24.71 17.42
N LYS A 140 -6.40 -25.10 17.16
CA LYS A 140 -7.54 -24.28 17.58
C LYS A 140 -7.58 -24.18 19.10
N ILE A 141 -7.57 -22.95 19.62
CA ILE A 141 -7.87 -22.67 21.02
C ILE A 141 -9.39 -22.81 21.17
N GLN A 142 -9.84 -23.95 21.72
CA GLN A 142 -11.22 -24.10 22.14
C GLN A 142 -11.45 -23.28 23.41
N THR A 143 -12.29 -22.26 23.36
CA THR A 143 -12.78 -21.59 24.57
C THR A 143 -14.10 -22.19 25.02
N ASP A 144 -14.17 -22.42 26.33
CA ASP A 144 -15.42 -22.63 27.03
C ASP A 144 -16.22 -21.31 27.02
N GLN A 145 -17.51 -21.38 26.71
CA GLN A 145 -18.41 -20.21 26.70
C GLN A 145 -18.43 -19.48 28.05
N GLN A 146 -18.11 -20.15 29.16
CA GLN A 146 -17.97 -19.53 30.47
C GLN A 146 -16.67 -18.72 30.62
N VAL A 147 -15.58 -19.15 29.97
CA VAL A 147 -14.31 -18.39 29.94
C VAL A 147 -14.48 -17.10 29.14
N GLU A 148 -15.27 -17.12 28.07
CA GLU A 148 -15.59 -15.90 27.30
C GLU A 148 -16.31 -14.83 28.14
N LYS A 149 -17.14 -15.24 29.11
CA LYS A 149 -17.77 -14.29 30.04
C LYS A 149 -16.75 -13.62 30.96
N LEU A 150 -15.78 -14.39 31.46
CA LEU A 150 -14.67 -13.86 32.26
C LEU A 150 -13.78 -12.93 31.42
N GLU A 151 -13.45 -13.30 30.19
CA GLU A 151 -12.69 -12.45 29.26
C GLU A 151 -13.36 -11.08 29.10
N GLN A 152 -14.67 -11.07 28.77
CA GLN A 152 -15.44 -9.83 28.61
C GLN A 152 -15.53 -9.01 29.90
N ARG A 153 -15.63 -9.68 31.06
CA ARG A 153 -15.63 -9.01 32.37
C ARG A 153 -14.30 -8.29 32.62
N LEU A 154 -13.17 -8.95 32.38
CA LEU A 154 -11.82 -8.40 32.55
C LEU A 154 -11.54 -7.25 31.58
N MET A 155 -11.93 -7.38 30.30
CA MET A 155 -11.80 -6.28 29.34
C MET A 155 -12.53 -5.01 29.81
N ARG A 156 -13.77 -5.16 30.31
CA ARG A 156 -14.54 -4.05 30.87
C ARG A 156 -13.93 -3.49 32.15
N MET A 157 -13.25 -4.32 32.96
CA MET A 157 -12.52 -3.84 34.13
C MET A 157 -11.35 -2.94 33.74
N GLU A 158 -10.63 -3.26 32.66
CA GLU A 158 -9.58 -2.39 32.17
C GLU A 158 -10.13 -1.06 31.63
N ASP A 159 -11.29 -1.08 30.94
CA ASP A 159 -11.97 0.15 30.53
C ASP A 159 -12.37 1.00 31.76
N VAL A 160 -12.85 0.36 32.83
CA VAL A 160 -13.16 1.06 34.09
C VAL A 160 -11.89 1.58 34.76
N ARG A 161 -10.79 0.83 34.76
CA ARG A 161 -9.50 1.25 35.32
C ARG A 161 -9.04 2.57 34.70
N GLU A 162 -9.12 2.70 33.38
CA GLU A 162 -8.74 3.92 32.65
C GLU A 162 -9.56 5.14 33.10
N ILE A 163 -10.88 4.98 33.25
CA ILE A 163 -11.76 6.10 33.62
C ILE A 163 -11.87 6.32 35.13
N SER A 164 -11.39 5.39 35.96
CA SER A 164 -11.50 5.45 37.42
C SER A 164 -10.95 6.73 38.04
N PRO A 165 -9.80 7.29 37.60
CA PRO A 165 -9.33 8.59 38.07
C PRO A 165 -10.38 9.72 37.95
N ASN A 166 -11.22 9.67 36.89
CA ASN A 166 -12.25 10.67 36.62
C ASN A 166 -13.54 10.45 37.43
N LEU A 167 -13.72 9.27 38.03
CA LEU A 167 -14.93 8.88 38.76
C LEU A 167 -14.76 8.82 40.28
N LEU A 168 -13.55 9.05 40.82
CA LEU A 168 -13.31 9.08 42.27
C LEU A 168 -14.00 10.25 42.97
N ASP A 169 -13.96 11.44 42.36
CA ASP A 169 -14.69 12.62 42.82
C ASP A 169 -15.83 12.93 41.84
N LEU A 170 -17.00 12.37 42.14
CA LEU A 170 -18.20 12.51 41.30
C LEU A 170 -18.66 13.97 41.13
N LYS A 171 -18.16 14.91 41.94
CA LYS A 171 -18.43 16.35 41.79
C LYS A 171 -17.49 17.04 40.81
N LYS A 172 -16.39 16.39 40.43
CA LYS A 172 -15.34 16.93 39.56
C LYS A 172 -15.12 16.07 38.31
N ILE A 173 -16.15 15.35 37.87
CA ILE A 173 -16.08 14.59 36.62
C ILE A 173 -15.81 15.59 35.47
N PRO A 174 -14.74 15.41 34.68
CA PRO A 174 -14.39 16.33 33.61
C PRO A 174 -15.55 16.55 32.62
N GLY A 175 -15.88 17.81 32.35
CA GLY A 175 -16.94 18.21 31.42
C GLY A 175 -18.36 18.23 32.01
N LEU A 176 -18.61 17.67 33.20
CA LEU A 176 -19.96 17.63 33.78
C LEU A 176 -20.48 19.04 34.12
N LYS A 177 -19.65 19.88 34.75
CA LYS A 177 -20.06 21.22 35.20
C LYS A 177 -20.25 22.19 34.02
N GLU A 178 -19.39 22.09 33.01
CA GLU A 178 -19.46 22.84 31.77
C GLU A 178 -20.72 22.43 30.98
N PHE A 179 -21.02 21.14 30.94
CA PHE A 179 -22.26 20.62 30.37
C PHE A 179 -23.50 21.15 31.13
N GLU A 180 -23.51 21.10 32.46
CA GLU A 180 -24.60 21.64 33.29
C GLU A 180 -24.87 23.11 32.99
N THR A 181 -23.80 23.90 32.82
CA THR A 181 -23.89 25.32 32.46
C THR A 181 -24.50 25.51 31.06
N SER A 182 -24.00 24.76 30.08
CA SER A 182 -24.50 24.79 28.70
C SER A 182 -25.97 24.34 28.62
N PHE A 183 -26.31 23.28 29.35
CA PHE A 183 -27.67 22.75 29.44
C PHE A 183 -28.65 23.75 30.06
N LYS A 184 -28.22 24.43 31.14
CA LYS A 184 -29.02 25.50 31.74
C LYS A 184 -29.24 26.66 30.77
N ALA A 185 -28.22 27.06 30.00
CA ALA A 185 -28.35 28.12 29.00
C ALA A 185 -29.40 27.76 27.93
N VAL A 186 -29.43 26.51 27.47
CA VAL A 186 -30.47 26.02 26.54
C VAL A 186 -31.85 26.09 27.19
N GLY A 187 -31.97 25.81 28.49
CA GLY A 187 -33.23 25.92 29.23
C GLY A 187 -33.69 27.37 29.34
N ASP A 188 -32.76 28.28 29.61
CA ASP A 188 -33.04 29.70 29.71
C ASP A 188 -33.46 30.33 28.36
N LEU A 189 -33.13 29.72 27.21
CA LEU A 189 -33.67 30.15 25.91
C LEU A 189 -35.21 30.11 25.85
N THR A 190 -35.85 29.18 26.57
CA THR A 190 -37.32 29.07 26.60
C THR A 190 -37.99 30.33 27.17
N LYS A 191 -37.29 31.06 28.05
CA LYS A 191 -37.77 32.33 28.63
C LYS A 191 -37.89 33.44 27.59
N HIS A 192 -37.17 33.31 26.47
CA HIS A 192 -37.18 34.28 25.37
C HIS A 192 -38.14 33.93 24.23
N LYS A 193 -38.94 32.86 24.37
CA LYS A 193 -39.85 32.38 23.33
C LYS A 193 -40.79 33.46 22.79
N ALA A 194 -41.43 34.23 23.67
CA ALA A 194 -42.34 35.31 23.27
C ALA A 194 -41.61 36.41 22.47
N THR A 195 -40.41 36.78 22.91
CA THR A 195 -39.57 37.77 22.21
C THR A 195 -39.15 37.28 20.83
N VAL A 196 -38.73 36.02 20.72
CA VAL A 196 -38.36 35.40 19.44
C VAL A 196 -39.56 35.34 18.50
N ALA A 197 -40.74 34.94 18.99
CA ALA A 197 -41.96 34.85 18.19
C ALA A 197 -42.42 36.22 17.63
N ALA A 198 -42.41 37.26 18.46
CA ALA A 198 -42.76 38.60 18.04
C ALA A 198 -41.80 39.11 16.94
N LYS A 199 -40.50 38.95 17.16
CA LYS A 199 -39.47 39.37 16.20
C LYS A 199 -39.49 38.57 14.91
N GLN A 200 -39.75 37.27 14.98
CA GLN A 200 -39.88 36.43 13.79
C GLN A 200 -41.05 36.93 12.92
N SER A 201 -42.19 37.26 13.54
CA SER A 201 -43.36 37.77 12.81
C SER A 201 -43.05 39.10 12.10
N GLU A 202 -42.37 40.03 12.77
CA GLU A 202 -41.95 41.32 12.19
C GLU A 202 -40.96 41.13 11.03
N VAL A 203 -39.90 40.34 11.24
CA VAL A 203 -38.86 40.10 10.23
C VAL A 203 -39.41 39.36 9.03
N HIS A 204 -40.32 38.41 9.23
CA HIS A 204 -40.98 37.68 8.15
C HIS A 204 -41.76 38.60 7.20
N ILE A 205 -42.45 39.61 7.75
CA ILE A 205 -43.13 40.63 6.96
C ILE A 205 -42.11 41.40 6.11
N TRP A 206 -40.99 41.82 6.71
CA TRP A 206 -39.96 42.58 5.98
C TRP A 206 -39.28 41.75 4.90
N ALA A 207 -38.95 40.49 5.19
CA ALA A 207 -38.40 39.56 4.21
C ALA A 207 -39.36 39.36 3.02
N SER A 208 -40.66 39.22 3.30
CA SER A 208 -41.70 39.10 2.28
C SER A 208 -41.84 40.38 1.45
N ILE A 209 -41.74 41.56 2.06
CA ILE A 209 -41.74 42.84 1.34
C ILE A 209 -40.52 42.93 0.41
N LEU A 210 -39.33 42.55 0.87
CA LEU A 210 -38.12 42.54 0.04
C LEU A 210 -38.22 41.56 -1.13
N ASP A 211 -38.86 40.40 -0.94
CA ASP A 211 -39.13 39.46 -2.03
C ASP A 211 -40.11 40.03 -3.05
N ASN A 212 -41.18 40.67 -2.59
CA ASN A 212 -42.14 41.35 -3.47
C ASN A 212 -41.48 42.48 -4.26
N LEU A 213 -40.65 43.30 -3.61
CA LEU A 213 -39.91 44.38 -4.26
C LEU A 213 -38.93 43.85 -5.31
N ARG A 214 -38.23 42.74 -5.01
CA ARG A 214 -37.39 42.06 -6.00
C ARG A 214 -38.20 41.66 -7.23
N ASP A 215 -39.40 41.14 -7.05
CA ASP A 215 -40.23 40.73 -8.18
C ASP A 215 -40.76 41.94 -8.97
N GLU A 216 -41.08 43.05 -8.30
CA GLU A 216 -41.42 44.33 -8.94
C GLU A 216 -40.25 44.94 -9.73
N THR A 217 -38.99 44.66 -9.38
CA THR A 217 -37.86 45.07 -10.23
C THR A 217 -37.87 44.43 -11.61
N LYS A 218 -38.55 43.29 -11.79
CA LYS A 218 -38.67 42.60 -13.08
C LYS A 218 -39.74 43.25 -13.97
N THR A 219 -40.80 43.77 -13.36
CA THR A 219 -41.92 44.43 -14.08
C THR A 219 -41.68 45.91 -14.30
N GLY A 220 -40.76 46.51 -13.53
CA GLY A 220 -40.41 47.92 -13.64
C GLY A 220 -41.42 48.86 -12.96
N LEU A 221 -41.07 50.14 -12.90
CA LEU A 221 -41.92 51.19 -12.34
C LEU A 221 -42.95 51.66 -13.38
N THR A 222 -44.21 51.73 -12.98
CA THR A 222 -45.34 52.26 -13.76
C THR A 222 -46.15 53.23 -12.90
N ASP A 223 -46.95 54.09 -13.51
CA ASP A 223 -47.82 55.00 -12.75
C ASP A 223 -48.80 54.26 -11.83
N SER A 224 -49.26 53.07 -12.27
CA SER A 224 -50.23 52.25 -11.52
C SER A 224 -49.66 51.55 -10.28
N ASN A 225 -48.35 51.29 -10.22
CA ASN A 225 -47.71 50.57 -9.10
C ASN A 225 -46.79 51.46 -8.25
N ARG A 226 -46.53 52.70 -8.67
CA ARG A 226 -45.63 53.64 -7.99
C ARG A 226 -45.95 53.81 -6.51
N ASP A 227 -47.20 54.10 -6.19
CA ASP A 227 -47.59 54.42 -4.81
C ASP A 227 -47.48 53.18 -3.91
N ASN A 228 -47.79 51.99 -4.45
CA ASN A 228 -47.61 50.71 -3.73
C ASN A 228 -46.13 50.41 -3.44
N ILE A 229 -45.24 50.60 -4.43
CA ILE A 229 -43.79 50.43 -4.25
C ILE A 229 -43.25 51.45 -3.25
N ALA A 230 -43.72 52.71 -3.32
CA ALA A 230 -43.34 53.75 -2.39
C ALA A 230 -43.70 53.39 -0.94
N ILE A 231 -44.91 52.84 -0.71
CA ILE A 231 -45.33 52.35 0.62
C ILE A 231 -44.39 51.24 1.12
N LYS A 232 -44.05 50.26 0.27
CA LYS A 232 -43.14 49.17 0.64
C LYS A 232 -41.75 49.68 1.02
N PHE A 233 -41.20 50.63 0.27
CA PHE A 233 -39.92 51.27 0.58
C PHE A 233 -39.96 52.05 1.90
N SER A 234 -41.04 52.81 2.15
CA SER A 234 -41.28 53.47 3.44
C SER A 234 -41.31 52.47 4.60
N LEU A 235 -41.94 51.30 4.43
CA LEU A 235 -41.98 50.23 5.43
C LEU A 235 -40.60 49.62 5.70
N ILE A 236 -39.77 49.42 4.67
CA ILE A 236 -38.39 48.95 4.86
C ILE A 236 -37.52 50.02 5.54
N ALA A 237 -37.71 51.31 5.23
CA ALA A 237 -37.01 52.39 5.92
C ALA A 237 -37.32 52.43 7.43
N VAL A 238 -38.57 52.11 7.81
CA VAL A 238 -38.96 51.92 9.22
C VAL A 238 -38.36 50.64 9.80
N ALA A 239 -38.35 49.54 9.03
CA ALA A 239 -37.75 48.28 9.45
C ALA A 239 -36.25 48.42 9.78
N ILE A 240 -35.51 49.26 9.05
CA ILE A 240 -34.09 49.52 9.33
C ILE A 240 -33.89 50.06 10.77
N ASP A 241 -34.77 50.96 11.23
CA ASP A 241 -34.68 51.49 12.60
C ASP A 241 -34.91 50.39 13.64
N ASN A 242 -35.84 49.49 13.38
CA ASN A 242 -36.11 48.35 14.26
C ASN A 242 -34.96 47.32 14.25
N LEU A 243 -34.41 47.01 13.08
CA LEU A 243 -33.29 46.07 12.93
C LEU A 243 -32.03 46.54 13.68
N LYS A 244 -31.80 47.85 13.76
CA LYS A 244 -30.73 48.41 14.63
C LYS A 244 -30.94 48.06 16.09
N ALA A 245 -32.17 48.20 16.59
CA ALA A 245 -32.52 47.84 17.97
C ALA A 245 -32.46 46.31 18.22
N TYR A 246 -32.55 45.50 17.16
CA TYR A 246 -32.56 44.05 17.29
C TYR A 246 -31.24 43.48 17.80
N GLN A 247 -30.11 44.12 17.46
CA GLN A 247 -28.80 43.75 17.99
C GLN A 247 -28.81 43.67 19.51
N THR A 248 -29.32 44.69 20.20
CA THR A 248 -29.39 44.73 21.67
C THR A 248 -30.44 43.76 22.21
N SER A 249 -31.61 43.70 21.59
CA SER A 249 -32.72 42.88 22.09
C SER A 249 -32.51 41.36 21.92
N LEU A 250 -31.71 40.94 20.94
CA LEU A 250 -31.38 39.54 20.68
C LEU A 250 -30.02 39.14 21.28
N ASP A 251 -29.24 40.07 21.84
CA ASP A 251 -27.96 39.76 22.49
C ASP A 251 -28.08 38.71 23.61
N PRO A 252 -29.10 38.73 24.50
CA PRO A 252 -29.28 37.68 25.49
C PRO A 252 -29.54 36.30 24.86
N VAL A 253 -30.35 36.25 23.80
CA VAL A 253 -30.65 35.01 23.05
C VAL A 253 -29.38 34.47 22.40
N LYS A 254 -28.61 35.35 21.74
CA LYS A 254 -27.35 35.02 21.09
C LYS A 254 -26.36 34.41 22.09
N LYS A 255 -26.15 35.06 23.25
CA LYS A 255 -25.25 34.57 24.31
C LYS A 255 -25.64 33.19 24.82
N LEU A 256 -26.94 32.95 25.01
CA LEU A 256 -27.45 31.66 25.44
C LEU A 256 -27.26 30.56 24.38
N ILE A 257 -27.40 30.88 23.09
CA ILE A 257 -27.09 29.94 21.99
C ILE A 257 -25.59 29.63 21.95
N GLU A 258 -24.72 30.66 22.05
CA GLU A 258 -23.28 30.49 22.06
C GLU A 258 -22.81 29.59 23.22
N GLU A 259 -23.38 29.79 24.41
CA GLU A 259 -23.12 28.92 25.56
C GLU A 259 -23.70 27.51 25.36
N GLY A 260 -24.94 27.39 24.89
CA GLY A 260 -25.58 26.11 24.62
C GLY A 260 -24.83 25.26 23.59
N LYS A 261 -24.20 25.89 22.59
CA LYS A 261 -23.37 25.20 21.59
C LYS A 261 -22.13 24.52 22.16
N LYS A 262 -21.63 24.95 23.32
CA LYS A 262 -20.51 24.30 24.02
C LYS A 262 -20.88 22.92 24.59
N MET A 263 -22.16 22.55 24.54
CA MET A 263 -22.62 21.25 25.03
C MET A 263 -21.89 20.09 24.34
N SER A 264 -21.67 20.16 23.01
CA SER A 264 -20.99 19.10 22.24
C SER A 264 -19.59 18.78 22.74
N ASP A 265 -18.88 19.80 23.22
CA ASP A 265 -17.48 19.67 23.64
C ASP A 265 -17.36 19.01 25.02
N ASN A 266 -18.48 18.99 25.77
CA ASN A 266 -18.54 18.62 27.17
C ASN A 266 -19.37 17.35 27.43
N VAL A 267 -19.87 16.64 26.42
CA VAL A 267 -20.65 15.39 26.62
C VAL A 267 -19.80 14.16 27.00
N LYS A 268 -18.47 14.27 27.04
CA LYS A 268 -17.55 13.14 27.29
C LYS A 268 -17.83 12.40 28.59
N PHE A 269 -18.32 13.09 29.62
CA PHE A 269 -18.66 12.46 30.90
C PHE A 269 -19.71 11.34 30.76
N ILE A 270 -20.60 11.42 29.76
CA ILE A 270 -21.58 10.36 29.48
C ILE A 270 -20.88 9.07 29.04
N GLY A 271 -19.77 9.17 28.31
CA GLY A 271 -18.93 8.03 27.97
C GLY A 271 -18.38 7.33 29.22
N TYR A 272 -17.89 8.11 30.20
CA TYR A 272 -17.42 7.55 31.48
C TYR A 272 -18.55 6.82 32.22
N LEU A 273 -19.73 7.42 32.31
CA LEU A 273 -20.90 6.80 32.96
C LEU A 273 -21.39 5.56 32.22
N ALA A 274 -21.32 5.55 30.89
CA ALA A 274 -21.72 4.40 30.08
C ALA A 274 -20.74 3.22 30.27
N THR A 275 -19.43 3.48 30.24
CA THR A 275 -18.39 2.47 30.49
C THR A 275 -18.52 1.87 31.89
N GLU A 276 -18.66 2.73 32.91
CA GLU A 276 -18.97 2.33 34.30
C GLU A 276 -20.18 1.40 34.37
N ASN A 277 -21.30 1.84 33.78
CA ASN A 277 -22.55 1.09 33.81
C ASN A 277 -22.44 -0.25 33.07
N ASN A 278 -21.73 -0.28 31.93
CA ASN A 278 -21.52 -1.50 31.15
C ASN A 278 -20.72 -2.56 31.91
N PHE A 279 -19.73 -2.14 32.70
CA PHE A 279 -19.06 -3.04 33.62
C PHE A 279 -20.04 -3.49 34.70
N ARG A 280 -20.62 -2.57 35.47
CA ARG A 280 -21.44 -2.91 36.64
C ARG A 280 -22.64 -3.81 36.33
N THR A 281 -23.23 -3.67 35.15
CA THR A 281 -24.38 -4.46 34.69
C THR A 281 -24.02 -5.75 33.96
N SER A 282 -22.72 -6.02 33.74
CA SER A 282 -22.30 -7.32 33.21
C SER A 282 -22.55 -8.43 34.24
N GLU A 283 -22.79 -9.64 33.75
CA GLU A 283 -22.99 -10.81 34.63
C GLU A 283 -21.80 -11.00 35.57
N ALA A 284 -22.11 -11.40 36.81
CA ALA A 284 -21.08 -11.87 37.74
C ALA A 284 -20.48 -13.18 37.22
N VAL A 285 -19.20 -13.38 37.48
CA VAL A 285 -18.44 -14.55 37.02
C VAL A 285 -17.87 -15.28 38.22
N ASP A 286 -17.77 -16.61 38.13
CA ASP A 286 -17.08 -17.41 39.14
C ASP A 286 -15.56 -17.38 38.90
N TYR A 287 -14.90 -16.41 39.52
CA TYR A 287 -13.45 -16.26 39.44
C TYR A 287 -12.69 -17.49 39.95
N THR A 288 -13.24 -18.24 40.91
CA THR A 288 -12.55 -19.39 41.51
C THR A 288 -12.36 -20.50 40.49
N THR A 289 -13.40 -20.76 39.70
CA THR A 289 -13.38 -21.82 38.68
C THR A 289 -12.80 -21.32 37.37
N LEU A 290 -13.10 -20.08 36.95
CA LEU A 290 -12.81 -19.60 35.61
C LEU A 290 -11.42 -18.98 35.46
N THR A 291 -10.88 -18.31 36.48
CA THR A 291 -9.55 -17.69 36.41
C THR A 291 -8.45 -18.71 36.12
N PRO A 292 -8.38 -19.88 36.78
CA PRO A 292 -7.39 -20.90 36.45
C PRO A 292 -7.49 -21.41 35.00
N LEU A 293 -8.71 -21.52 34.45
CA LEU A 293 -8.93 -21.93 33.06
C LEU A 293 -8.48 -20.87 32.06
N LEU A 294 -8.72 -19.59 32.37
CA LEU A 294 -8.25 -18.46 31.58
C LEU A 294 -6.73 -18.38 31.61
N LEU A 295 -6.11 -18.41 32.80
CA LEU A 295 -4.66 -18.35 32.95
C LEU A 295 -3.98 -19.52 32.23
N LYS A 296 -4.53 -20.74 32.29
CA LYS A 296 -4.05 -21.87 31.50
C LYS A 296 -4.13 -21.62 29.98
N SER A 297 -5.16 -20.91 29.53
CA SER A 297 -5.28 -20.52 28.12
C SER A 297 -4.24 -19.45 27.75
N PHE A 298 -3.95 -18.52 28.65
CA PHE A 298 -2.89 -17.54 28.49
C PHE A 298 -1.50 -18.18 28.50
N ASP A 299 -1.24 -19.15 29.38
CA ASP A 299 0.01 -19.90 29.44
C ASP A 299 0.25 -20.64 28.11
N LYS A 300 -0.78 -21.29 27.57
CA LYS A 300 -0.69 -21.96 26.26
C LYS A 300 -0.34 -20.98 25.14
N VAL A 301 -0.99 -19.83 25.10
CA VAL A 301 -0.73 -18.79 24.08
C VAL A 301 0.65 -18.17 24.28
N ASN A 302 1.10 -18.02 25.52
CA ASN A 302 2.44 -17.58 25.85
C ASN A 302 3.50 -18.59 25.39
N GLU A 303 3.27 -19.90 25.54
CA GLU A 303 4.16 -20.92 24.97
C GLU A 303 4.27 -20.78 23.44
N ASP A 304 3.16 -20.50 22.76
CA ASP A 304 3.14 -20.25 21.32
C ASP A 304 3.93 -18.98 20.95
N PHE A 305 3.81 -17.90 21.74
CA PHE A 305 4.59 -16.67 21.56
C PHE A 305 6.08 -16.87 21.78
N GLN A 306 6.45 -17.62 22.81
CA GLN A 306 7.85 -17.94 23.11
C GLN A 306 8.45 -18.83 22.01
N ALA A 307 7.67 -19.78 21.48
CA ALA A 307 8.07 -20.56 20.32
C ALA A 307 8.29 -19.67 19.08
N ALA A 308 7.34 -18.76 18.79
CA ALA A 308 7.46 -17.81 17.67
C ALA A 308 8.67 -16.88 17.84
N SER A 309 8.90 -16.38 19.06
CA SER A 309 10.05 -15.53 19.40
C SER A 309 11.37 -16.27 19.23
N SER A 310 11.42 -17.54 19.63
CA SER A 310 12.64 -18.36 19.51
C SER A 310 12.99 -18.66 18.05
N ALA A 311 11.98 -18.78 17.17
CA ALA A 311 12.14 -19.03 15.75
C ALA A 311 12.17 -17.76 14.88
N GLN A 312 12.23 -16.57 15.50
CA GLN A 312 12.02 -15.31 14.77
C GLN A 312 13.04 -15.11 13.64
N LYS A 313 14.32 -15.42 13.89
CA LYS A 313 15.38 -15.27 12.89
C LYS A 313 15.17 -16.18 11.68
N GLU A 314 14.71 -17.40 11.92
CA GLU A 314 14.40 -18.38 10.89
C GLU A 314 13.28 -17.87 9.97
N PHE A 315 12.21 -17.34 10.56
CA PHE A 315 11.10 -16.75 9.81
C PHE A 315 11.51 -15.45 9.10
N GLU A 316 12.42 -14.64 9.64
CA GLU A 316 13.00 -13.47 8.97
C GLU A 316 13.81 -13.86 7.72
N SER A 317 14.63 -14.93 7.80
CA SER A 317 15.33 -15.48 6.64
C SER A 317 14.36 -15.97 5.56
N ILE A 318 13.32 -16.72 5.94
CA ILE A 318 12.27 -17.16 5.02
C ILE A 318 11.53 -15.95 4.40
N LEU A 319 11.26 -14.91 5.19
CA LEU A 319 10.62 -13.69 4.70
C LEU A 319 11.47 -13.01 3.64
N ARG A 320 12.77 -12.83 3.87
CA ARG A 320 13.70 -12.26 2.89
C ARG A 320 13.77 -13.12 1.63
N LEU A 321 13.73 -14.45 1.77
CA LEU A 321 13.71 -15.39 0.64
C LEU A 321 12.43 -15.23 -0.19
N ILE A 322 11.27 -15.10 0.45
CA ILE A 322 9.99 -14.82 -0.22
C ILE A 322 10.03 -13.47 -0.92
N GLN A 323 10.53 -12.44 -0.23
CA GLN A 323 10.64 -11.08 -0.77
C GLN A 323 11.53 -11.04 -2.02
N SER A 324 12.65 -11.78 -2.04
CA SER A 324 13.54 -11.87 -3.21
C SER A 324 12.85 -12.46 -4.47
N ARG A 325 11.74 -13.19 -4.29
CA ARG A 325 10.90 -13.76 -5.36
C ARG A 325 9.66 -12.91 -5.67
N SER A 326 9.46 -11.82 -4.94
CA SER A 326 8.36 -10.91 -5.23
C SER A 326 8.51 -10.36 -6.65
N PRO A 327 7.40 -10.25 -7.42
CA PRO A 327 7.40 -9.53 -8.69
C PRO A 327 7.86 -8.06 -8.56
N LEU A 328 7.86 -7.52 -7.33
CA LEU A 328 8.31 -6.17 -7.00
C LEU A 328 9.80 -6.09 -6.71
N HIS A 329 10.44 -7.22 -6.40
CA HIS A 329 11.86 -7.24 -6.12
C HIS A 329 12.65 -6.96 -7.39
N ARG A 330 13.79 -6.29 -7.22
CA ARG A 330 14.71 -5.94 -8.31
C ARG A 330 16.03 -6.58 -7.99
N GLN A 331 16.24 -7.77 -8.57
CA GLN A 331 17.46 -8.54 -8.36
C GLN A 331 18.68 -7.75 -8.85
N THR A 332 19.74 -7.80 -8.06
CA THR A 332 21.05 -7.25 -8.41
C THR A 332 22.02 -8.42 -8.55
N PHE A 333 22.82 -8.39 -9.61
CA PHE A 333 23.75 -9.48 -9.92
C PHE A 333 25.18 -8.94 -9.93
N LYS A 334 26.06 -9.59 -9.17
CA LYS A 334 27.49 -9.31 -9.16
C LYS A 334 28.21 -10.19 -10.18
N HIS A 335 27.90 -11.49 -10.19
CA HIS A 335 28.63 -12.50 -10.96
C HIS A 335 27.81 -13.14 -12.08
N THR A 336 26.48 -13.08 -11.99
CA THR A 336 25.55 -13.80 -12.87
C THR A 336 24.59 -12.90 -13.64
N ALA A 337 25.01 -11.67 -13.97
CA ALA A 337 24.16 -10.71 -14.67
C ALA A 337 23.70 -11.19 -16.07
N GLY A 338 24.40 -12.13 -16.70
CA GLY A 338 23.97 -12.79 -17.94
C GLY A 338 22.97 -13.94 -17.73
N PHE A 339 22.68 -14.30 -16.48
CA PHE A 339 21.70 -15.30 -16.04
C PHE A 339 20.58 -14.68 -15.18
N PRO A 340 19.83 -13.67 -15.68
CA PRO A 340 18.79 -13.01 -14.90
C PRO A 340 17.64 -13.93 -14.43
N ARG A 341 17.45 -15.10 -15.08
CA ARG A 341 16.51 -16.15 -14.64
C ARG A 341 17.17 -17.24 -13.77
N GLY A 342 18.41 -17.03 -13.36
CA GLY A 342 19.16 -17.95 -12.51
C GLY A 342 19.30 -19.33 -13.14
N SER A 343 18.75 -20.34 -12.46
CA SER A 343 18.84 -21.76 -12.84
C SER A 343 18.32 -22.07 -14.25
N ASP A 344 17.26 -21.39 -14.70
CA ASP A 344 16.73 -21.57 -16.05
C ASP A 344 17.72 -21.11 -17.14
N ASP A 345 18.46 -20.02 -16.90
CA ASP A 345 19.46 -19.56 -17.85
C ASP A 345 20.72 -20.43 -17.86
N LEU A 346 21.09 -21.01 -16.71
CA LEU A 346 22.16 -22.01 -16.63
C LEU A 346 21.79 -23.27 -17.43
N LYS A 347 20.53 -23.72 -17.34
CA LYS A 347 20.00 -24.83 -18.14
C LYS A 347 19.96 -24.52 -19.64
N ASP A 348 19.63 -23.29 -20.01
CA ASP A 348 19.57 -22.85 -21.41
C ASP A 348 20.94 -22.49 -22.00
N LEU A 349 22.04 -22.65 -21.24
CA LEU A 349 23.39 -22.28 -21.65
C LEU A 349 23.86 -23.10 -22.86
N GLU A 350 23.68 -24.42 -22.84
CA GLU A 350 24.06 -25.32 -23.94
C GLU A 350 23.31 -24.95 -25.23
N GLN A 351 21.99 -24.75 -25.14
CA GLN A 351 21.16 -24.33 -26.26
C GLN A 351 21.55 -22.95 -26.80
N SER A 352 22.02 -22.05 -25.93
CA SER A 352 22.44 -20.71 -26.32
C SER A 352 23.72 -20.72 -27.16
N ILE A 353 24.64 -21.66 -26.93
CA ILE A 353 25.80 -21.84 -27.81
C ILE A 353 25.35 -22.39 -29.16
N GLU A 354 24.39 -23.31 -29.19
CA GLU A 354 23.91 -23.92 -30.43
C GLU A 354 23.04 -22.98 -31.29
N ASP A 355 22.64 -21.82 -30.75
CA ASP A 355 21.76 -20.91 -31.45
C ASP A 355 22.44 -20.33 -32.71
N PRO A 356 21.78 -20.40 -33.89
CA PRO A 356 22.33 -19.89 -35.13
C PRO A 356 22.72 -18.41 -35.09
N SER A 357 22.09 -17.60 -34.24
CA SER A 357 22.43 -16.17 -34.09
C SER A 357 23.79 -15.94 -33.42
N ILE A 358 24.32 -16.94 -32.70
CA ILE A 358 25.65 -16.94 -32.10
C ILE A 358 26.66 -17.55 -33.07
N ILE A 359 26.45 -18.80 -33.50
CA ILE A 359 27.42 -19.55 -34.31
C ILE A 359 27.69 -18.89 -35.66
N SER A 360 26.68 -18.31 -36.33
CA SER A 360 26.87 -17.66 -37.63
C SER A 360 27.75 -16.39 -37.59
N ARG A 361 27.99 -15.83 -36.39
CA ARG A 361 28.79 -14.62 -36.19
C ARG A 361 30.24 -14.90 -35.81
N ILE A 362 30.56 -16.16 -35.52
CA ILE A 362 31.87 -16.61 -35.10
C ILE A 362 32.54 -17.34 -36.27
N SER A 363 33.74 -16.91 -36.66
CA SER A 363 34.54 -17.65 -37.64
C SER A 363 34.84 -19.06 -37.12
N ASN A 364 34.73 -20.10 -37.95
CA ASN A 364 34.83 -21.50 -37.48
C ASN A 364 33.88 -21.82 -36.30
N GLY A 365 32.67 -21.25 -36.33
CA GLY A 365 31.71 -21.35 -35.24
C GLY A 365 31.39 -22.79 -34.80
N GLU A 366 31.41 -23.78 -35.71
CA GLU A 366 31.21 -25.18 -35.33
C GLU A 366 32.31 -25.73 -34.40
N SER A 367 33.58 -25.37 -34.64
CA SER A 367 34.69 -25.77 -33.76
C SER A 367 34.56 -25.12 -32.38
N VAL A 368 34.19 -23.84 -32.34
CA VAL A 368 33.93 -23.11 -31.09
C VAL A 368 32.74 -23.71 -30.34
N LYS A 369 31.66 -24.06 -31.06
CA LYS A 369 30.48 -24.73 -30.50
C LYS A 369 30.87 -26.02 -29.79
N THR A 370 31.62 -26.88 -30.47
CA THR A 370 32.05 -28.17 -29.92
C THR A 370 32.91 -27.99 -28.66
N ASP A 371 33.88 -27.08 -28.67
CA ASP A 371 34.77 -26.91 -27.52
C ASP A 371 34.07 -26.26 -26.31
N LEU A 372 33.24 -25.22 -26.54
CA LEU A 372 32.46 -24.58 -25.48
C LEU A 372 31.43 -25.53 -24.87
N LYS A 373 30.75 -26.34 -25.69
CA LYS A 373 29.84 -27.38 -25.18
C LYS A 373 30.56 -28.38 -24.28
N ALA A 374 31.77 -28.79 -24.68
CA ALA A 374 32.60 -29.65 -23.86
C ALA A 374 33.15 -28.95 -22.59
N ALA A 375 33.26 -27.63 -22.56
CA ALA A 375 33.62 -26.87 -21.36
C ALA A 375 32.44 -26.80 -20.37
N PHE A 376 31.27 -26.42 -20.87
CA PHE A 376 30.08 -26.26 -20.04
C PHE A 376 29.44 -27.57 -19.56
N GLU A 377 29.89 -28.72 -20.04
CA GLU A 377 29.49 -30.04 -19.53
C GLU A 377 29.67 -30.14 -18.00
N SER A 378 30.70 -29.49 -17.45
CA SER A 378 30.97 -29.46 -16.01
C SER A 378 29.87 -28.79 -15.19
N PHE A 379 29.04 -27.93 -15.80
CA PHE A 379 27.89 -27.32 -15.12
C PHE A 379 26.71 -28.29 -14.92
N LYS A 380 26.60 -29.40 -15.66
CA LYS A 380 25.38 -30.24 -15.65
C LYS A 380 24.98 -30.77 -14.27
N ASN A 381 25.96 -31.17 -13.46
CA ASN A 381 25.68 -31.64 -12.10
C ASN A 381 25.17 -30.50 -11.22
N LEU A 382 25.79 -29.31 -11.33
CA LEU A 382 25.38 -28.12 -10.60
C LEU A 382 23.99 -27.65 -11.05
N GLU A 383 23.74 -27.60 -12.36
CA GLU A 383 22.46 -27.28 -12.98
C GLU A 383 21.35 -28.19 -12.44
N LYS A 384 21.58 -29.50 -12.41
CA LYS A 384 20.62 -30.47 -11.90
C LYS A 384 20.27 -30.19 -10.43
N GLU A 385 21.27 -29.98 -9.58
CA GLU A 385 21.04 -29.76 -8.15
C GLU A 385 20.32 -28.43 -7.88
N ILE A 386 20.75 -27.35 -8.53
CA ILE A 386 20.08 -26.05 -8.45
C ILE A 386 18.64 -26.14 -8.99
N GLY A 387 18.42 -26.96 -10.03
CA GLY A 387 17.09 -27.23 -10.58
C GLY A 387 16.15 -27.93 -9.60
N VAL A 388 16.66 -28.85 -8.76
CA VAL A 388 15.90 -29.49 -7.68
C VAL A 388 15.44 -28.44 -6.66
N ILE A 389 16.38 -27.63 -6.16
CA ILE A 389 16.10 -26.57 -5.18
C ILE A 389 15.09 -25.56 -5.73
N SER A 390 15.31 -25.11 -6.98
CA SER A 390 14.40 -24.18 -7.66
C SER A 390 12.98 -24.74 -7.78
N SER A 391 12.85 -26.05 -8.01
CA SER A 391 11.56 -26.73 -8.08
C SER A 391 10.87 -26.81 -6.72
N ASP A 392 11.62 -27.10 -5.66
CA ASP A 392 11.08 -27.18 -4.29
C ASP A 392 10.57 -25.81 -3.83
N TRP A 393 11.25 -24.73 -4.21
CA TRP A 393 10.88 -23.37 -3.84
C TRP A 393 9.77 -22.73 -4.69
N LYS A 394 9.25 -23.41 -5.72
CA LYS A 394 8.12 -22.89 -6.54
C LYS A 394 6.89 -22.54 -5.72
N GLY A 395 6.68 -23.22 -4.59
CA GLY A 395 5.58 -22.93 -3.68
C GLY A 395 5.62 -21.50 -3.12
N LEU A 396 6.81 -20.93 -2.93
CA LEU A 396 6.96 -19.56 -2.41
C LEU A 396 6.42 -18.51 -3.37
N GLU A 397 6.55 -18.72 -4.68
CA GLU A 397 6.02 -17.81 -5.71
C GLU A 397 4.52 -18.08 -5.93
N ALA A 398 4.13 -19.35 -6.10
CA ALA A 398 2.75 -19.73 -6.37
C ALA A 398 1.78 -19.35 -5.25
N GLN A 399 2.26 -19.36 -4.00
CA GLN A 399 1.49 -19.12 -2.78
C GLN A 399 1.99 -17.89 -2.01
N TYR A 400 2.62 -16.94 -2.71
CA TYR A 400 3.30 -15.78 -2.11
C TYR A 400 2.51 -15.12 -0.98
N LYS A 401 1.22 -14.81 -1.21
CA LYS A 401 0.39 -14.12 -0.22
C LYS A 401 0.19 -14.96 1.05
N SER A 402 -0.21 -16.22 0.92
CA SER A 402 -0.50 -17.06 2.09
C SER A 402 0.76 -17.36 2.89
N VAL A 403 1.90 -17.60 2.22
CA VAL A 403 3.19 -17.80 2.89
C VAL A 403 3.61 -16.51 3.60
N ASN A 404 3.55 -15.36 2.93
CA ASN A 404 3.92 -14.07 3.51
C ASN A 404 3.04 -13.71 4.72
N ASP A 405 1.73 -13.95 4.65
CA ASP A 405 0.80 -13.68 5.75
C ASP A 405 1.14 -14.55 6.98
N VAL A 406 1.42 -15.84 6.79
CA VAL A 406 1.84 -16.75 7.88
C VAL A 406 3.16 -16.29 8.49
N VAL A 407 4.18 -16.05 7.67
CA VAL A 407 5.52 -15.65 8.14
C VAL A 407 5.47 -14.31 8.88
N SER A 408 4.74 -13.33 8.33
CA SER A 408 4.59 -12.01 8.97
C SER A 408 3.84 -12.11 10.29
N THR A 409 2.77 -12.93 10.34
CA THR A 409 2.05 -13.19 11.58
C THR A 409 2.99 -13.74 12.63
N VAL A 410 3.77 -14.80 12.33
CA VAL A 410 4.73 -15.39 13.27
C VAL A 410 5.72 -14.34 13.82
N ILE A 411 6.26 -13.48 12.97
CA ILE A 411 7.19 -12.43 13.39
C ILE A 411 6.51 -11.43 14.32
N GLU A 412 5.24 -11.07 14.06
CA GLU A 412 4.45 -10.22 14.96
C GLU A 412 4.13 -10.92 16.29
N LEU A 413 3.84 -12.22 16.27
CA LEU A 413 3.61 -13.03 17.47
C LEU A 413 4.84 -13.06 18.38
N GLY A 414 6.03 -13.25 17.81
CA GLY A 414 7.28 -13.28 18.57
C GLY A 414 7.50 -12.01 19.38
N LYS A 415 7.04 -10.85 18.89
CA LYS A 415 7.16 -9.55 19.57
C LYS A 415 6.22 -9.38 20.77
N LEU A 416 5.18 -10.21 20.89
CA LEU A 416 4.21 -10.15 21.99
C LEU A 416 4.60 -11.02 23.19
N SER A 417 5.71 -11.75 23.09
CA SER A 417 6.19 -12.70 24.11
C SER A 417 6.54 -12.06 25.46
N ASP A 418 6.93 -10.78 25.48
CA ASP A 418 7.21 -10.03 26.71
C ASP A 418 5.92 -9.51 27.38
N VAL A 419 4.89 -9.20 26.58
CA VAL A 419 3.62 -8.66 27.08
C VAL A 419 2.86 -9.72 27.88
N SER A 420 2.83 -10.96 27.40
CA SER A 420 2.12 -12.08 28.03
C SER A 420 2.61 -12.42 29.44
N GLN A 421 3.90 -12.24 29.74
CA GLN A 421 4.45 -12.52 31.09
C GLN A 421 3.87 -11.59 32.17
N SER A 422 3.45 -10.37 31.80
CA SER A 422 2.86 -9.39 32.73
C SER A 422 1.36 -9.57 32.97
N VAL A 423 0.67 -10.33 32.10
CA VAL A 423 -0.79 -10.40 32.08
C VAL A 423 -1.36 -11.15 33.28
N SER A 424 -0.71 -12.24 33.72
CA SER A 424 -1.20 -13.05 34.85
C SER A 424 -1.33 -12.24 36.14
N GLY A 425 -0.28 -11.48 36.51
CA GLY A 425 -0.32 -10.58 37.66
C GLY A 425 -1.37 -9.48 37.54
N THR A 426 -1.64 -9.01 36.32
CA THR A 426 -2.69 -8.02 36.04
C THR A 426 -4.08 -8.63 36.23
N VAL A 427 -4.32 -9.85 35.74
CA VAL A 427 -5.58 -10.59 35.96
C VAL A 427 -5.82 -10.77 37.45
N ASP A 428 -4.82 -11.25 38.20
CA ASP A 428 -4.95 -11.45 39.64
C ASP A 428 -5.27 -10.15 40.38
N ALA A 429 -4.63 -9.04 40.01
CA ALA A 429 -4.91 -7.73 40.58
C ALA A 429 -6.34 -7.25 40.27
N LEU A 430 -6.81 -7.42 39.03
CA LEU A 430 -8.18 -7.07 38.63
C LEU A 430 -9.20 -7.92 39.40
N VAL A 431 -9.03 -9.24 39.41
CA VAL A 431 -9.89 -10.17 40.16
C VAL A 431 -9.89 -9.83 41.66
N ALA A 432 -8.74 -9.47 42.23
CA ALA A 432 -8.63 -9.07 43.62
C ALA A 432 -9.42 -7.79 43.95
N CYS A 433 -9.65 -6.92 42.97
CA CYS A 433 -10.48 -5.73 43.10
C CYS A 433 -11.98 -6.00 42.96
N ASP A 434 -12.40 -6.99 42.16
CA ASP A 434 -13.82 -7.29 41.90
C ASP A 434 -14.51 -8.09 43.02
N LYS A 435 -14.48 -7.57 44.25
CA LYS A 435 -15.01 -8.21 45.48
C LYS A 435 -16.28 -7.56 46.04
N GLY A 436 -16.76 -6.50 45.41
CA GLY A 436 -17.83 -5.65 45.94
C GLY A 436 -19.24 -6.09 45.53
N LYS A 437 -20.24 -5.72 46.33
CA LYS A 437 -21.63 -5.69 45.87
C LYS A 437 -21.88 -4.36 45.16
N TYR A 438 -22.22 -4.42 43.88
CA TYR A 438 -22.44 -3.20 43.12
C TYR A 438 -23.89 -2.73 43.15
N PRO A 439 -24.12 -1.41 43.03
CA PRO A 439 -25.45 -0.88 42.78
C PRO A 439 -26.11 -1.58 41.59
N THR A 440 -27.42 -1.85 41.65
CA THR A 440 -28.15 -2.54 40.57
C THR A 440 -28.86 -1.59 39.62
N GLU A 441 -29.10 -0.34 40.02
CA GLU A 441 -29.77 0.65 39.16
C GLU A 441 -28.93 0.98 37.93
N THR A 442 -29.54 0.92 36.74
CA THR A 442 -28.82 1.11 35.46
C THR A 442 -28.91 2.55 34.97
N LEU A 443 -27.89 2.99 34.23
CA LEU A 443 -27.94 4.22 33.45
C LEU A 443 -29.07 4.10 32.43
N ASP A 444 -29.87 5.15 32.29
CA ASP A 444 -30.91 5.18 31.27
C ASP A 444 -30.28 5.02 29.88
N LYS A 445 -30.64 3.94 29.18
CA LYS A 445 -30.12 3.58 27.86
C LYS A 445 -30.34 4.67 26.81
N ASN A 446 -31.37 5.51 26.99
CA ASN A 446 -31.71 6.60 26.08
C ASN A 446 -30.99 7.91 26.43
N LEU A 447 -30.29 8.01 27.56
CA LEU A 447 -29.69 9.25 28.03
C LEU A 447 -28.66 9.80 27.03
N ALA A 448 -27.70 8.96 26.61
CA ALA A 448 -26.65 9.35 25.67
C ALA A 448 -27.24 9.80 24.32
N GLY A 449 -28.17 9.02 23.78
CA GLY A 449 -28.87 9.38 22.53
C GLY A 449 -29.66 10.69 22.66
N SER A 450 -30.33 10.90 23.80
CA SER A 450 -31.13 12.12 24.04
C SER A 450 -30.25 13.36 24.20
N ILE A 451 -29.12 13.25 24.90
CA ILE A 451 -28.16 14.36 25.07
C ILE A 451 -27.50 14.71 23.73
N ASN A 452 -27.07 13.71 22.97
CA ASN A 452 -26.48 13.93 21.65
C ASN A 452 -27.48 14.54 20.67
N ALA A 453 -28.75 14.10 20.69
CA ALA A 453 -29.80 14.70 19.87
C ALA A 453 -30.04 16.17 20.23
N LEU A 454 -30.07 16.52 21.52
CA LEU A 454 -30.20 17.91 21.97
C LEU A 454 -28.99 18.76 21.53
N SER A 455 -27.78 18.27 21.78
CA SER A 455 -26.54 18.94 21.39
C SER A 455 -26.49 19.22 19.88
N ASN A 456 -26.86 18.24 19.05
CA ASN A 456 -26.92 18.41 17.59
C ASN A 456 -27.96 19.46 17.17
N LYS A 457 -29.15 19.47 17.79
CA LYS A 457 -30.18 20.48 17.52
C LYS A 457 -29.70 21.89 17.87
N VAL A 458 -29.06 22.06 19.02
CA VAL A 458 -28.49 23.35 19.45
C VAL A 458 -27.33 23.78 18.55
N GLY A 459 -26.47 22.83 18.14
CA GLY A 459 -25.40 23.06 17.19
C GLY A 459 -25.88 23.62 15.85
N GLY A 460 -27.05 23.16 15.39
CA GLY A 460 -27.71 23.61 14.15
C GLY A 460 -28.37 24.99 14.22
N LEU A 461 -28.48 25.64 15.38
CA LEU A 461 -29.06 26.98 15.49
C LEU A 461 -28.16 28.05 14.86
N GLY A 462 -28.77 29.10 14.31
CA GLY A 462 -28.05 30.27 13.79
C GLY A 462 -27.16 30.94 14.84
N SER A 463 -26.00 31.46 14.44
CA SER A 463 -25.06 32.14 15.37
C SER A 463 -25.41 33.60 15.62
N PHE A 464 -26.33 34.20 14.84
CA PHE A 464 -26.70 35.62 14.92
C PHE A 464 -25.50 36.60 14.84
N GLY A 465 -24.34 36.15 14.34
CA GLY A 465 -23.13 36.97 14.27
C GLY A 465 -23.21 38.17 13.32
N TYR A 466 -24.10 38.10 12.32
CA TYR A 466 -24.36 39.14 11.32
C TYR A 466 -25.27 40.27 11.83
N LEU A 467 -25.86 40.16 13.02
CA LEU A 467 -26.70 41.22 13.60
C LEU A 467 -25.95 42.56 13.73
N LYS A 468 -24.62 42.51 13.91
CA LYS A 468 -23.75 43.69 13.98
C LYS A 468 -23.80 44.52 12.69
N ASP A 469 -24.09 43.90 11.55
CA ASP A 469 -24.10 44.56 10.24
C ASP A 469 -25.32 45.49 10.10
N PHE A 470 -26.37 45.29 10.91
CA PHE A 470 -27.54 46.16 10.94
C PHE A 470 -27.28 47.53 11.58
N SER A 471 -26.17 47.69 12.31
CA SER A 471 -25.79 48.99 12.90
C SER A 471 -25.44 50.07 11.85
N ASN A 472 -24.98 49.67 10.66
CA ASN A 472 -24.42 50.55 9.64
C ASN A 472 -25.38 50.83 8.45
N LEU A 473 -26.68 50.98 8.72
CA LEU A 473 -27.71 51.08 7.67
C LEU A 473 -28.22 52.50 7.36
N ASP A 474 -27.63 53.56 7.93
CA ASP A 474 -28.13 54.93 7.74
C ASP A 474 -28.04 55.43 6.29
N SER A 475 -26.98 55.08 5.57
CA SER A 475 -26.85 55.42 4.15
C SER A 475 -27.94 54.72 3.35
N LEU A 476 -28.09 53.40 3.55
CA LEU A 476 -29.10 52.61 2.86
C LEU A 476 -30.52 53.13 3.14
N LYS A 477 -30.80 53.51 4.39
CA LYS A 477 -32.08 54.13 4.76
C LYS A 477 -32.36 55.39 3.94
N LYS A 478 -31.39 56.30 3.86
CA LYS A 478 -31.54 57.54 3.06
C LYS A 478 -31.78 57.24 1.59
N ASP A 479 -31.16 56.18 1.07
CA ASP A 479 -31.27 55.78 -0.33
C ASP A 479 -32.61 55.12 -0.69
N ILE A 480 -33.40 54.67 0.30
CA ILE A 480 -34.69 53.98 0.10
C ILE A 480 -35.90 54.71 0.69
N ASP A 481 -35.71 55.71 1.56
CA ASP A 481 -36.81 56.34 2.30
C ASP A 481 -37.63 57.30 1.42
N THR A 482 -38.86 56.88 1.11
CA THR A 482 -39.82 57.64 0.30
C THR A 482 -40.76 58.51 1.13
N ARG A 483 -40.67 58.48 2.47
CA ARG A 483 -41.60 59.21 3.34
C ARG A 483 -41.46 60.72 3.16
N ASN A 484 -42.60 61.40 3.05
CA ASN A 484 -42.70 62.86 2.93
C ASN A 484 -41.90 63.45 1.75
N GLN A 485 -41.57 62.64 0.74
CA GLN A 485 -40.88 63.09 -0.47
C GLN A 485 -41.91 63.53 -1.53
N PRO A 486 -41.58 64.55 -2.36
CA PRO A 486 -42.43 64.92 -3.48
C PRO A 486 -42.47 63.80 -4.54
N PRO A 487 -43.55 63.65 -5.34
CA PRO A 487 -43.74 62.55 -6.29
C PRO A 487 -42.58 62.32 -7.28
N GLU A 488 -41.96 63.41 -7.74
CA GLU A 488 -40.79 63.36 -8.63
C GLU A 488 -39.59 62.69 -7.95
N LYS A 489 -39.34 63.02 -6.68
CA LYS A 489 -38.23 62.45 -5.90
C LYS A 489 -38.49 60.99 -5.53
N VAL A 490 -39.74 60.63 -5.25
CA VAL A 490 -40.14 59.22 -5.03
C VAL A 490 -39.83 58.36 -6.25
N THR A 491 -40.15 58.85 -7.44
CA THR A 491 -39.88 58.16 -8.72
C THR A 491 -38.38 57.97 -8.94
N GLU A 492 -37.57 58.97 -8.62
CA GLU A 492 -36.11 58.91 -8.70
C GLU A 492 -35.52 57.86 -7.73
N ILE A 493 -35.96 57.86 -6.47
CA ILE A 493 -35.52 56.91 -5.43
C ILE A 493 -35.82 55.47 -5.87
N ILE A 494 -37.05 55.19 -6.27
CA ILE A 494 -37.46 53.85 -6.70
C ILE A 494 -36.60 53.37 -7.88
N THR A 495 -36.46 54.21 -8.90
CA THR A 495 -35.67 53.89 -10.10
C THR A 495 -34.20 53.60 -9.75
N ASN A 496 -33.60 54.43 -8.91
CA ASN A 496 -32.20 54.27 -8.49
C ASN A 496 -31.97 52.97 -7.71
N VAL A 497 -32.87 52.63 -6.78
CA VAL A 497 -32.77 51.40 -6.00
C VAL A 497 -33.01 50.16 -6.87
N PHE A 498 -33.97 50.21 -7.80
CA PHE A 498 -34.24 49.10 -8.74
C PHE A 498 -33.03 48.82 -9.64
N ASN A 499 -32.37 49.87 -10.15
CA ASN A 499 -31.15 49.74 -10.96
C ASN A 499 -29.97 49.15 -10.15
N LYS A 500 -29.92 49.44 -8.85
CA LYS A 500 -28.88 48.97 -7.93
C LYS A 500 -29.18 47.59 -7.32
N TRP A 501 -30.41 47.07 -7.46
CA TRP A 501 -30.90 45.89 -6.75
C TRP A 501 -30.00 44.64 -6.87
N LYS A 502 -29.35 44.46 -8.03
CA LYS A 502 -28.47 43.32 -8.31
C LYS A 502 -26.98 43.67 -8.34
N THR A 503 -26.61 44.93 -8.20
CA THR A 503 -25.23 45.41 -8.40
C THR A 503 -24.64 46.04 -7.15
N ASP A 504 -25.47 46.55 -6.24
CA ASP A 504 -25.02 47.16 -4.99
C ASP A 504 -24.82 46.11 -3.89
N GLU A 505 -23.57 46.00 -3.40
CA GLU A 505 -23.19 45.01 -2.40
C GLU A 505 -23.80 45.29 -1.01
N THR A 506 -24.05 46.56 -0.67
CA THR A 506 -24.66 46.94 0.61
C THR A 506 -26.13 46.50 0.65
N LEU A 507 -26.89 46.76 -0.41
CA LEU A 507 -28.27 46.33 -0.56
C LEU A 507 -28.39 44.80 -0.61
N LYS A 508 -27.52 44.11 -1.36
CA LYS A 508 -27.48 42.63 -1.38
C LYS A 508 -27.25 42.06 0.00
N THR A 509 -26.25 42.57 0.72
CA THR A 509 -25.89 42.12 2.07
C THR A 509 -27.04 42.35 3.04
N PHE A 510 -27.68 43.50 2.98
CA PHE A 510 -28.87 43.80 3.79
C PHE A 510 -30.00 42.80 3.53
N ILE A 511 -30.37 42.57 2.26
CA ILE A 511 -31.43 41.63 1.89
C ILE A 511 -31.09 40.21 2.36
N ALA A 512 -29.85 39.77 2.16
CA ALA A 512 -29.39 38.45 2.60
C ALA A 512 -29.46 38.31 4.13
N ASN A 513 -29.03 39.33 4.88
CA ASN A 513 -29.05 39.31 6.34
C ASN A 513 -30.47 39.35 6.92
N VAL A 514 -31.41 40.09 6.31
CA VAL A 514 -32.83 40.10 6.74
C VAL A 514 -33.45 38.72 6.53
N LYS A 515 -33.20 38.08 5.38
CA LYS A 515 -33.69 36.71 5.11
C LYS A 515 -33.08 35.68 6.04
N LYS A 516 -31.78 35.77 6.27
CA LYS A 516 -31.08 34.91 7.22
C LYS A 516 -31.63 35.08 8.63
N LEU A 517 -31.99 36.31 9.02
CA LEU A 517 -32.64 36.57 10.30
C LEU A 517 -34.02 35.91 10.39
N ASP A 518 -34.84 35.98 9.33
CA ASP A 518 -36.14 35.28 9.30
C ASP A 518 -35.95 33.77 9.48
N GLU A 519 -35.04 33.18 8.71
CA GLU A 519 -34.74 31.74 8.78
C GLU A 519 -34.20 31.31 10.15
N ASP A 520 -33.23 32.05 10.70
CA ASP A 520 -32.64 31.75 12.00
C ASP A 520 -33.67 31.89 13.14
N LEU A 521 -34.51 32.94 13.12
CA LEU A 521 -35.58 33.13 14.11
C LEU A 521 -36.67 32.06 13.97
N LYS A 522 -37.03 31.66 12.74
CA LYS A 522 -37.97 30.58 12.47
C LYS A 522 -37.46 29.24 13.00
N ASN A 523 -36.20 28.92 12.72
CA ASN A 523 -35.56 27.69 13.21
C ASN A 523 -35.46 27.68 14.74
N LEU A 524 -35.07 28.82 15.35
CA LEU A 524 -35.06 28.96 16.80
C LEU A 524 -36.46 28.81 17.39
N LEU A 525 -37.49 29.42 16.79
CA LEU A 525 -38.86 29.30 17.27
C LEU A 525 -39.38 27.87 17.18
N ALA A 526 -39.07 27.16 16.09
CA ALA A 526 -39.38 25.74 15.94
C ALA A 526 -38.72 24.91 17.06
N PHE A 527 -37.43 25.13 17.32
CA PHE A 527 -36.71 24.52 18.43
C PHE A 527 -37.36 24.78 19.80
N LEU A 528 -37.79 26.02 20.06
CA LEU A 528 -38.48 26.41 21.31
C LEU A 528 -39.92 25.89 21.43
N ASN A 529 -40.53 25.45 20.34
CA ASN A 529 -41.86 24.83 20.33
C ASN A 529 -41.83 23.34 20.67
N GLU A 530 -40.69 22.67 20.45
CA GLU A 530 -40.52 21.24 20.72
C GLU A 530 -40.27 20.91 22.21
N ASP A 531 -40.16 21.94 23.06
CA ASP A 531 -39.72 21.82 24.47
C ASP A 531 -38.41 21.01 24.59
N PRO A 532 -37.28 21.61 24.18
CA PRO A 532 -36.04 20.88 23.93
C PRO A 532 -35.43 20.28 25.20
N ILE A 533 -35.79 20.82 26.36
CA ILE A 533 -35.41 20.28 27.66
C ILE A 533 -36.59 19.49 28.21
N LYS A 534 -36.65 18.20 27.83
CA LYS A 534 -37.52 17.27 28.53
C LYS A 534 -37.03 17.17 29.99
N GLU A 535 -37.87 17.53 30.94
CA GLU A 535 -37.59 17.34 32.37
C GLU A 535 -37.04 15.92 32.59
N GLY A 536 -35.82 15.84 33.11
CA GLY A 536 -35.27 14.57 33.57
C GLY A 536 -33.90 14.16 33.02
N GLN A 537 -33.33 14.78 31.97
CA GLN A 537 -31.99 14.38 31.49
C GLN A 537 -30.91 14.58 32.55
N LEU A 538 -30.81 15.78 33.12
CA LEU A 538 -29.88 16.04 34.21
C LEU A 538 -30.27 15.28 35.49
N ALA A 539 -31.58 15.14 35.77
CA ALA A 539 -32.04 14.35 36.91
C ALA A 539 -31.64 12.87 36.80
N LYS A 540 -31.62 12.28 35.59
CA LYS A 540 -31.13 10.92 35.33
C LYS A 540 -29.63 10.80 35.59
N VAL A 541 -28.84 11.80 35.17
CA VAL A 541 -27.40 11.89 35.50
C VAL A 541 -27.22 11.95 37.02
N THR A 542 -27.89 12.90 37.69
CA THR A 542 -27.81 13.05 39.15
C THR A 542 -28.25 11.79 39.90
N LYS A 543 -29.32 11.13 39.43
CA LYS A 543 -29.79 9.86 40.00
C LYS A 543 -28.73 8.78 39.88
N HIS A 544 -28.15 8.60 38.69
CA HIS A 544 -27.07 7.64 38.46
C HIS A 544 -25.86 7.92 39.35
N LEU A 545 -25.41 9.18 39.41
CA LEU A 545 -24.28 9.60 40.25
C LEU A 545 -24.53 9.29 41.74
N LYS A 546 -25.74 9.56 42.25
CA LYS A 546 -26.11 9.20 43.63
C LYS A 546 -26.06 7.70 43.87
N ASN A 547 -26.45 6.89 42.89
CA ASN A 547 -26.44 5.43 43.02
C ASN A 547 -25.03 4.86 43.11
N ILE A 548 -24.09 5.41 42.33
CA ILE A 548 -22.70 4.97 42.32
C ILE A 548 -21.84 5.63 43.42
N ASP A 549 -22.39 6.63 44.13
CA ASP A 549 -21.79 7.25 45.32
C ASP A 549 -21.85 6.34 46.56
N ASN A 550 -21.35 5.11 46.40
CA ASN A 550 -21.31 4.08 47.44
C ASN A 550 -19.86 3.82 47.86
N LYS A 551 -19.64 3.62 49.17
CA LYS A 551 -18.32 3.34 49.75
C LYS A 551 -17.63 2.13 49.11
N ASP A 552 -18.35 1.03 48.92
CA ASP A 552 -17.84 -0.21 48.33
C ASP A 552 -17.45 0.00 46.87
N TYR A 553 -18.24 0.79 46.13
CA TYR A 553 -17.92 1.09 44.73
C TYR A 553 -16.72 2.03 44.59
N LYS A 554 -16.59 3.03 45.47
CA LYS A 554 -15.39 3.87 45.53
C LYS A 554 -14.14 3.08 45.89
N ASN A 555 -14.26 2.11 46.82
CA ASN A 555 -13.16 1.21 47.15
C ASN A 555 -12.73 0.38 45.93
N PHE A 556 -13.69 -0.13 45.15
CA PHE A 556 -13.43 -0.80 43.89
C PHE A 556 -12.70 0.10 42.88
N LEU A 557 -13.23 1.32 42.61
CA LEU A 557 -12.60 2.28 41.69
C LEU A 557 -11.17 2.65 42.12
N ASN A 558 -10.96 2.82 43.43
CA ASN A 558 -9.62 3.09 43.97
C ASN A 558 -8.69 1.88 43.84
N CYS A 559 -9.21 0.66 44.01
CA CYS A 559 -8.45 -0.57 43.83
C CYS A 559 -7.96 -0.71 42.38
N VAL A 560 -8.88 -0.64 41.40
CA VAL A 560 -8.51 -0.82 39.98
C VAL A 560 -7.59 0.29 39.49
N LYS A 561 -7.80 1.54 39.92
CA LYS A 561 -6.93 2.68 39.58
C LYS A 561 -5.46 2.44 39.98
N ASN A 562 -5.22 1.77 41.10
CA ASN A 562 -3.86 1.58 41.64
C ASN A 562 -3.10 0.43 40.98
N ILE A 563 -3.70 -0.27 40.01
CA ILE A 563 -3.03 -1.28 39.21
C ILE A 563 -2.08 -0.59 38.22
N GLN A 564 -0.78 -0.63 38.52
CA GLN A 564 0.29 0.00 37.75
C GLN A 564 0.67 -0.88 36.54
N VAL A 565 -0.07 -0.71 35.45
CA VAL A 565 0.26 -1.33 34.16
C VAL A 565 0.06 -0.33 33.03
N ASP A 566 0.99 -0.32 32.08
CA ASP A 566 0.94 0.49 30.86
C ASP A 566 -0.01 -0.15 29.85
N GLY A 567 -0.86 0.66 29.21
CA GLY A 567 -1.80 0.17 28.18
C GLY A 567 -2.92 -0.72 28.74
N PHE A 568 -3.37 -1.70 27.97
CA PHE A 568 -4.48 -2.62 28.28
C PHE A 568 -4.08 -4.08 28.08
N PRO A 569 -3.05 -4.56 28.81
CA PRO A 569 -2.38 -5.82 28.50
C PRO A 569 -3.31 -7.03 28.55
N VAL A 570 -4.29 -7.05 29.45
CA VAL A 570 -5.26 -8.15 29.56
C VAL A 570 -6.21 -8.15 28.35
N ARG A 571 -6.77 -6.98 28.01
CA ARG A 571 -7.68 -6.82 26.87
C ARG A 571 -6.98 -7.08 25.55
N ASP A 572 -5.74 -6.62 25.41
CA ASP A 572 -4.96 -6.77 24.18
C ASP A 572 -4.60 -8.24 23.96
N LEU A 573 -4.22 -8.98 25.02
CA LEU A 573 -4.03 -10.43 24.93
C LEU A 573 -5.33 -11.17 24.61
N ILE A 574 -6.45 -10.83 25.27
CA ILE A 574 -7.76 -11.45 24.99
C ILE A 574 -8.19 -11.24 23.54
N LYS A 575 -8.10 -10.00 23.03
CA LYS A 575 -8.41 -9.69 21.63
C LYS A 575 -7.53 -10.46 20.69
N PHE A 576 -6.23 -10.50 20.97
CA PHE A 576 -5.28 -11.28 20.18
C PHE A 576 -5.69 -12.77 20.14
N ILE A 577 -6.04 -13.37 21.29
CA ILE A 577 -6.52 -14.75 21.36
C ILE A 577 -7.82 -14.94 20.57
N GLN A 578 -8.73 -13.97 20.60
CA GLN A 578 -9.96 -14.02 19.83
C GLN A 578 -9.71 -13.93 18.33
N ASP A 579 -8.78 -13.07 17.90
CA ASP A 579 -8.41 -12.90 16.49
C ASP A 579 -7.62 -14.10 15.96
N SER A 580 -6.72 -14.67 16.76
CA SER A 580 -5.92 -15.85 16.39
C SER A 580 -6.76 -17.12 16.22
N LYS A 581 -7.93 -17.23 16.87
CA LYS A 581 -8.89 -18.34 16.64
C LYS A 581 -9.36 -18.42 15.18
N ALA A 582 -9.29 -17.34 14.41
CA ALA A 582 -9.67 -17.31 13.01
C ALA A 582 -8.51 -17.67 12.05
N VAL A 583 -7.27 -17.72 12.56
CA VAL A 583 -6.07 -17.95 11.75
C VAL A 583 -5.75 -19.44 11.73
N SER A 584 -5.99 -20.09 10.60
CA SER A 584 -5.43 -21.42 10.32
C SER A 584 -4.27 -21.26 9.35
N VAL A 585 -3.12 -21.86 9.66
CA VAL A 585 -2.00 -21.96 8.72
C VAL A 585 -2.47 -22.77 7.50
N PRO A 586 -2.53 -22.19 6.28
CA PRO A 586 -2.92 -22.93 5.10
C PRO A 586 -1.91 -24.05 4.81
N GLN A 587 -2.39 -25.24 4.44
CA GLN A 587 -1.52 -26.39 4.17
C GLN A 587 -0.48 -26.08 3.08
N ASP A 588 -0.88 -25.39 2.01
CA ASP A 588 0.02 -24.99 0.94
C ASP A 588 1.17 -24.08 1.43
N ALA A 589 0.90 -23.22 2.41
CA ALA A 589 1.91 -22.35 3.00
C ALA A 589 2.88 -23.15 3.90
N LYS A 590 2.34 -24.08 4.69
CA LYS A 590 3.12 -25.02 5.50
C LYS A 590 4.06 -25.85 4.61
N ASP A 591 3.54 -26.43 3.54
CA ASP A 591 4.31 -27.26 2.60
C ASP A 591 5.43 -26.46 1.93
N ALA A 592 5.15 -25.20 1.54
CA ALA A 592 6.15 -24.33 0.95
C ALA A 592 7.30 -24.02 1.92
N ILE A 593 6.99 -23.70 3.19
CA ILE A 593 8.00 -23.46 4.24
C ILE A 593 8.80 -24.73 4.51
N THR A 594 8.14 -25.89 4.65
CA THR A 594 8.81 -27.17 4.86
C THR A 594 9.79 -27.51 3.75
N LYS A 595 9.45 -27.25 2.48
CA LYS A 595 10.36 -27.46 1.35
C LYS A 595 11.59 -26.55 1.38
N VAL A 596 11.47 -25.31 1.89
CA VAL A 596 12.63 -24.45 2.10
C VAL A 596 13.60 -25.08 3.09
N ILE A 597 13.08 -25.56 4.22
CA ILE A 597 13.90 -26.21 5.26
C ILE A 597 14.58 -27.47 4.72
N GLN A 598 13.82 -28.32 4.02
CA GLN A 598 14.33 -29.58 3.45
C GLN A 598 15.39 -29.37 2.35
N SER A 599 15.47 -28.17 1.78
CA SER A 599 16.47 -27.85 0.74
C SER A 599 17.90 -27.71 1.28
N GLY A 600 18.13 -27.67 2.60
CA GLY A 600 19.46 -27.49 3.21
C GLY A 600 20.53 -28.48 2.72
N THR A 601 20.18 -29.76 2.59
CA THR A 601 21.10 -30.79 2.05
C THR A 601 21.45 -30.52 0.59
N SER A 602 20.46 -30.17 -0.24
CA SER A 602 20.67 -29.85 -1.65
C SER A 602 21.47 -28.56 -1.84
N LEU A 603 21.27 -27.55 -0.99
CA LEU A 603 22.08 -26.32 -0.99
C LEU A 603 23.55 -26.63 -0.70
N THR A 604 23.81 -27.48 0.31
CA THR A 604 25.16 -27.92 0.66
C THR A 604 25.80 -28.69 -0.50
N ASN A 605 25.04 -29.57 -1.16
CA ASN A 605 25.49 -30.30 -2.34
C ASN A 605 25.81 -29.37 -3.52
N ALA A 606 24.94 -28.39 -3.80
CA ALA A 606 25.16 -27.41 -4.86
C ALA A 606 26.43 -26.58 -4.61
N GLN A 607 26.64 -26.13 -3.36
CA GLN A 607 27.85 -25.42 -2.96
C GLN A 607 29.11 -26.28 -3.15
N SER A 608 29.04 -27.56 -2.76
CA SER A 608 30.15 -28.51 -2.97
C SER A 608 30.44 -28.75 -4.44
N LEU A 609 29.40 -28.91 -5.28
CA LEU A 609 29.54 -29.09 -6.73
C LEU A 609 30.19 -27.87 -7.39
N ALA A 610 29.78 -26.66 -7.01
CA ALA A 610 30.43 -25.43 -7.47
C ALA A 610 31.89 -25.33 -7.00
N GLY A 611 32.20 -25.80 -5.77
CA GLY A 611 33.57 -25.84 -5.25
C GLY A 611 34.50 -26.78 -6.01
N LYS A 612 33.98 -27.90 -6.53
CA LYS A 612 34.77 -28.90 -7.29
C LYS A 612 35.35 -28.37 -8.60
N PHE A 613 34.86 -27.26 -9.14
CA PHE A 613 35.43 -26.63 -10.34
C PHE A 613 36.91 -26.30 -10.15
N LYS A 614 37.28 -25.80 -8.97
CA LYS A 614 38.66 -25.46 -8.63
C LYS A 614 39.60 -26.67 -8.66
N ASP A 615 39.08 -27.85 -8.34
CA ASP A 615 39.85 -29.08 -8.23
C ASP A 615 39.79 -29.94 -9.52
N ASP A 616 39.03 -29.51 -10.54
CA ASP A 616 38.95 -30.22 -11.81
C ASP A 616 40.12 -29.85 -12.72
N GLY A 617 41.17 -30.66 -12.67
CA GLY A 617 42.37 -30.50 -13.50
C GLY A 617 42.12 -30.53 -15.02
N LYS A 618 40.93 -30.94 -15.49
CA LYS A 618 40.56 -30.83 -16.91
C LYS A 618 40.10 -29.43 -17.31
N LEU A 619 39.63 -28.63 -16.35
CA LEU A 619 39.14 -27.27 -16.59
C LEU A 619 40.28 -26.25 -16.60
N THR A 620 41.35 -26.46 -15.83
CA THR A 620 42.45 -25.49 -15.73
C THR A 620 43.04 -25.09 -17.08
N PRO A 621 43.42 -26.03 -17.99
CA PRO A 621 43.96 -25.65 -19.29
C PRO A 621 42.94 -24.90 -20.16
N LYS A 622 41.64 -25.24 -20.04
CA LYS A 622 40.57 -24.56 -20.77
C LYS A 622 40.36 -23.13 -20.28
N VAL A 623 40.34 -22.93 -18.97
CA VAL A 623 40.22 -21.61 -18.34
C VAL A 623 41.41 -20.71 -18.66
N GLU A 624 42.62 -21.26 -18.74
CA GLU A 624 43.79 -20.52 -19.22
C GLU A 624 43.63 -20.03 -20.66
N VAL A 625 43.06 -20.87 -21.53
CA VAL A 625 42.72 -20.49 -22.91
C VAL A 625 41.64 -19.41 -22.93
N PHE A 626 40.60 -19.50 -22.10
CA PHE A 626 39.57 -18.46 -22.00
C PHE A 626 40.16 -17.13 -21.52
N LYS A 627 40.93 -17.12 -20.43
CA LYS A 627 41.60 -15.90 -19.93
C LYS A 627 42.52 -15.30 -20.99
N SER A 628 43.34 -16.12 -21.64
CA SER A 628 44.23 -15.67 -22.72
C SER A 628 43.47 -15.09 -23.91
N SER A 629 42.23 -15.52 -24.13
CA SER A 629 41.36 -15.02 -25.20
C SER A 629 40.78 -13.64 -24.89
N PHE A 630 40.60 -13.29 -23.61
CA PHE A 630 40.23 -11.92 -23.20
C PHE A 630 41.43 -10.95 -23.20
N GLU A 631 42.64 -11.45 -23.40
CA GLU A 631 43.88 -10.66 -23.41
C GLU A 631 44.07 -9.81 -22.13
N LYS A 632 43.87 -8.49 -22.22
CA LYS A 632 43.98 -7.55 -21.09
C LYS A 632 42.62 -7.13 -20.53
N GLU A 633 41.53 -7.59 -21.14
CA GLU A 633 40.18 -7.18 -20.76
C GLU A 633 39.67 -8.01 -19.58
N ASN A 634 38.91 -7.37 -18.69
CA ASN A 634 38.36 -8.03 -17.50
C ASN A 634 37.11 -8.84 -17.88
N TYR A 635 37.20 -10.17 -17.87
CA TYR A 635 36.10 -11.07 -18.25
C TYR A 635 34.84 -10.91 -17.37
N GLU A 636 34.99 -10.62 -16.09
CA GLU A 636 33.87 -10.38 -15.16
C GLU A 636 33.12 -9.12 -15.57
N GLU A 637 33.86 -8.04 -15.85
CA GLU A 637 33.28 -6.76 -16.25
C GLU A 637 32.62 -6.84 -17.62
N VAL A 638 33.24 -7.55 -18.58
CA VAL A 638 32.69 -7.79 -19.91
C VAL A 638 31.35 -8.51 -19.80
N SER A 639 31.30 -9.63 -19.06
CA SER A 639 30.09 -10.40 -18.82
C SER A 639 29.02 -9.58 -18.12
N ARG A 640 29.37 -8.89 -17.02
CA ARG A 640 28.43 -8.12 -16.20
C ARG A 640 27.79 -6.98 -16.99
N LYS A 641 28.59 -6.18 -17.71
CA LYS A 641 28.09 -5.07 -18.53
C LYS A 641 27.17 -5.56 -19.63
N LEU A 642 27.55 -6.65 -20.31
CA LEU A 642 26.70 -7.24 -21.34
C LEU A 642 25.37 -7.74 -20.76
N GLY A 643 25.42 -8.49 -19.66
CA GLY A 643 24.23 -9.00 -18.97
C GLY A 643 23.28 -7.87 -18.56
N LEU A 644 23.78 -6.82 -17.90
CA LEU A 644 22.96 -5.66 -17.51
C LEU A 644 22.37 -4.93 -18.72
N GLY A 645 23.14 -4.73 -19.79
CA GLY A 645 22.63 -4.11 -21.02
C GLY A 645 21.48 -4.90 -21.65
N VAL A 646 21.56 -6.24 -21.64
CA VAL A 646 20.48 -7.11 -22.13
C VAL A 646 19.26 -7.08 -21.20
N GLN A 647 19.48 -7.06 -19.89
CA GLN A 647 18.39 -6.89 -18.92
C GLN A 647 17.64 -5.56 -19.13
N GLY A 648 18.36 -4.47 -19.44
CA GLY A 648 17.74 -3.19 -19.79
C GLY A 648 16.84 -3.26 -21.03
N LEU A 649 17.31 -3.93 -22.10
CA LEU A 649 16.48 -4.20 -23.28
C LEU A 649 15.25 -5.06 -22.96
N ALA A 650 15.42 -6.08 -22.11
CA ALA A 650 14.32 -6.93 -21.66
C ALA A 650 13.31 -6.16 -20.80
N ALA A 651 13.76 -5.23 -19.96
CA ALA A 651 12.90 -4.34 -19.18
C ALA A 651 12.07 -3.42 -20.09
N ILE A 652 12.69 -2.80 -21.11
CA ILE A 652 12.00 -2.01 -22.13
C ILE A 652 10.93 -2.86 -22.85
N LEU A 653 11.28 -4.08 -23.24
CA LEU A 653 10.34 -5.01 -23.87
C LEU A 653 9.17 -5.35 -22.94
N LYS A 654 9.46 -5.66 -21.67
CA LYS A 654 8.44 -5.98 -20.66
C LYS A 654 7.44 -4.84 -20.50
N VAL A 655 7.93 -3.61 -20.34
CA VAL A 655 7.09 -2.40 -20.26
C VAL A 655 6.20 -2.26 -21.49
N ARG A 656 6.75 -2.44 -22.69
CA ARG A 656 5.95 -2.29 -23.92
C ARG A 656 4.86 -3.35 -24.07
N THR A 657 5.12 -4.57 -23.59
CA THR A 657 4.18 -5.68 -23.64
C THR A 657 3.17 -5.68 -22.48
N ALA A 658 3.37 -4.82 -21.48
CA ALA A 658 2.49 -4.70 -20.34
C ALA A 658 1.15 -4.08 -20.75
N LYS A 659 0.05 -4.62 -20.22
CA LYS A 659 -1.31 -4.10 -20.47
C LYS A 659 -1.61 -2.96 -19.49
N ILE A 660 -0.97 -1.81 -19.66
CA ILE A 660 -1.17 -0.60 -18.83
C ILE A 660 -1.70 0.60 -19.63
N ASP A 661 -2.07 0.39 -20.90
CA ASP A 661 -2.46 1.46 -21.82
C ASP A 661 -3.75 2.18 -21.39
N ASP A 662 -4.68 1.52 -20.70
CA ASP A 662 -5.93 2.15 -20.23
C ASP A 662 -5.67 3.06 -19.03
N LEU A 663 -4.85 2.62 -18.07
CA LEU A 663 -4.37 3.41 -16.94
C LEU A 663 -3.68 4.70 -17.43
N VAL A 664 -2.75 4.57 -18.38
CA VAL A 664 -2.02 5.71 -18.95
C VAL A 664 -2.90 6.56 -19.86
N GLY A 665 -3.82 5.95 -20.60
CA GLY A 665 -4.80 6.66 -21.43
C GLY A 665 -5.75 7.54 -20.61
N LYS A 666 -5.95 7.20 -19.32
CA LYS A 666 -6.80 7.96 -18.38
C LYS A 666 -6.04 8.97 -17.53
N THR A 667 -4.72 9.13 -17.68
CA THR A 667 -3.89 10.00 -16.81
C THR A 667 -4.48 11.41 -16.63
N GLU A 668 -4.84 12.11 -17.70
CA GLU A 668 -5.39 13.47 -17.59
C GLU A 668 -6.76 13.50 -16.88
N ARG A 669 -7.60 12.47 -17.08
CA ARG A 669 -8.87 12.35 -16.36
C ARG A 669 -8.65 12.09 -14.88
N ILE A 670 -7.72 11.20 -14.53
CA ILE A 670 -7.32 10.91 -13.15
C ILE A 670 -6.84 12.19 -12.44
N LEU A 671 -5.97 12.97 -13.09
CA LEU A 671 -5.41 14.19 -12.52
C LEU A 671 -6.45 15.31 -12.37
N ASN A 672 -7.44 15.38 -13.26
CA ASN A 672 -8.54 16.34 -13.13
C ASN A 672 -9.50 15.93 -11.99
N GLU A 673 -9.83 14.64 -11.87
CA GLU A 673 -10.68 14.12 -10.80
C GLU A 673 -10.03 14.31 -9.41
N ALA A 674 -8.71 14.13 -9.31
CA ALA A 674 -7.97 14.35 -8.07
C ALA A 674 -8.16 15.76 -7.49
N LYS A 675 -8.34 16.77 -8.36
CA LYS A 675 -8.59 18.16 -7.96
C LYS A 675 -10.01 18.36 -7.44
N THR A 676 -10.98 17.60 -7.96
CA THR A 676 -12.40 17.72 -7.58
C THR A 676 -12.75 16.91 -6.34
N ASP A 677 -12.07 15.78 -6.11
CA ASP A 677 -12.38 14.85 -5.01
C ASP A 677 -11.81 15.26 -3.64
N GLY A 678 -10.99 16.32 -3.58
CA GLY A 678 -10.41 16.86 -2.36
C GLY A 678 -9.29 16.00 -1.77
N LEU A 679 -8.51 15.31 -2.62
CA LEU A 679 -7.37 14.47 -2.21
C LEU A 679 -6.28 15.30 -1.52
N SER A 680 -5.50 14.67 -0.64
CA SER A 680 -4.37 15.34 0.03
C SER A 680 -3.29 15.77 -0.97
N PRO A 681 -2.45 16.77 -0.65
CA PRO A 681 -1.33 17.17 -1.51
C PRO A 681 -0.39 16.02 -1.88
N GLU A 682 -0.15 15.09 -0.94
CA GLU A 682 0.70 13.91 -1.12
C GLU A 682 0.07 12.92 -2.11
N GLN A 683 -1.25 12.71 -2.00
CA GLN A 683 -2.00 11.87 -2.95
C GLN A 683 -2.01 12.49 -4.35
N GLN A 684 -2.21 13.81 -4.45
CA GLN A 684 -2.16 14.52 -5.73
C GLN A 684 -0.76 14.43 -6.37
N LYS A 685 0.30 14.59 -5.58
CA LYS A 685 1.69 14.45 -6.04
C LYS A 685 1.97 13.02 -6.52
N SER A 686 1.46 12.01 -5.81
CA SER A 686 1.60 10.60 -6.20
C SER A 686 0.94 10.33 -7.56
N LEU A 687 -0.27 10.85 -7.79
CA LEU A 687 -0.95 10.72 -9.09
C LEU A 687 -0.20 11.41 -10.24
N GLN A 688 0.56 12.48 -9.98
CA GLN A 688 1.38 13.15 -11.00
C GLN A 688 2.46 12.23 -11.58
N GLN A 689 2.90 11.20 -10.86
CA GLN A 689 3.86 10.21 -11.36
C GLN A 689 3.34 9.44 -12.59
N LEU A 690 2.01 9.39 -12.82
CA LEU A 690 1.45 8.82 -14.05
C LEU A 690 1.89 9.57 -15.32
N LYS A 691 2.23 10.88 -15.21
CA LYS A 691 2.82 11.61 -16.34
C LYS A 691 4.21 11.10 -16.67
N GLU A 692 4.99 10.73 -15.66
CA GLU A 692 6.31 10.13 -15.86
C GLU A 692 6.19 8.77 -16.53
N VAL A 693 5.25 7.91 -16.12
CA VAL A 693 4.94 6.64 -16.82
C VAL A 693 4.66 6.89 -18.30
N LYS A 694 3.81 7.89 -18.60
CA LYS A 694 3.47 8.25 -19.97
C LYS A 694 4.69 8.68 -20.78
N THR A 695 5.54 9.54 -20.21
CA THR A 695 6.79 9.97 -20.83
C THR A 695 7.73 8.80 -21.12
N VAL A 696 7.83 7.84 -20.19
CA VAL A 696 8.62 6.62 -20.39
C VAL A 696 8.08 5.82 -21.57
N LEU A 697 6.76 5.61 -21.65
CA LEU A 697 6.15 4.90 -22.78
C LEU A 697 6.36 5.61 -24.11
N ASP A 698 6.18 6.93 -24.15
CA ASP A 698 6.42 7.75 -25.35
C ASP A 698 7.90 7.67 -25.80
N SER A 699 8.83 7.64 -24.84
CA SER A 699 10.26 7.45 -25.11
C SER A 699 10.57 6.06 -25.67
N ILE A 700 9.93 5.01 -25.16
CA ILE A 700 10.06 3.63 -25.68
C ILE A 700 9.51 3.55 -27.10
N ASP A 701 8.34 4.11 -27.36
CA ASP A 701 7.74 4.12 -28.70
C ASP A 701 8.63 4.89 -29.69
N THR A 702 9.24 6.00 -29.27
CA THR A 702 10.22 6.73 -30.07
C THR A 702 11.44 5.87 -30.40
N PHE A 703 12.02 5.18 -29.42
CA PHE A 703 13.13 4.25 -29.62
C PHE A 703 12.78 3.14 -30.62
N LEU A 704 11.62 2.49 -30.47
CA LEU A 704 11.18 1.42 -31.37
C LEU A 704 11.00 1.90 -32.81
N GLN A 705 10.52 3.12 -33.02
CA GLN A 705 10.28 3.70 -34.35
C GLN A 705 11.56 4.20 -35.02
N THR A 706 12.46 4.81 -34.24
CA THR A 706 13.59 5.59 -34.79
C THR A 706 14.94 4.88 -34.71
N SER A 707 15.07 3.82 -33.92
CA SER A 707 16.34 3.11 -33.73
C SER A 707 16.86 2.53 -35.06
N LYS A 708 17.98 3.06 -35.53
CA LYS A 708 18.65 2.56 -36.74
C LYS A 708 19.19 1.15 -36.50
N GLY A 709 19.64 0.86 -35.29
CA GLY A 709 20.10 -0.46 -34.86
C GLY A 709 19.02 -1.53 -35.03
N LEU A 710 17.81 -1.29 -34.48
CA LEU A 710 16.70 -2.23 -34.58
C LEU A 710 16.25 -2.47 -36.02
N GLN A 711 16.26 -1.43 -36.86
CA GLN A 711 15.88 -1.54 -38.27
C GLN A 711 16.92 -2.33 -39.10
N ALA A 712 18.20 -2.30 -38.70
CA ALA A 712 19.30 -2.93 -39.42
C ALA A 712 19.53 -4.42 -39.08
N LEU A 713 18.93 -4.95 -38.01
CA LEU A 713 19.11 -6.33 -37.51
C LEU A 713 18.98 -7.43 -38.58
N ARG A 714 18.12 -7.23 -39.59
CA ARG A 714 17.88 -8.22 -40.66
C ARG A 714 18.99 -8.28 -41.72
N ARG A 715 19.86 -7.27 -41.83
CA ARG A 715 20.74 -7.06 -43.00
C ARG A 715 22.18 -7.58 -42.82
N LYS A 716 22.58 -8.05 -41.64
CA LYS A 716 23.99 -8.41 -41.34
C LYS A 716 24.11 -9.78 -40.66
N ARG A 717 24.02 -10.86 -41.45
CA ARG A 717 24.18 -12.25 -40.94
C ARG A 717 25.64 -12.69 -40.77
N ASN A 718 26.59 -12.00 -41.42
CA ASN A 718 28.02 -12.35 -41.39
C ASN A 718 28.89 -11.28 -40.68
N ALA A 719 28.29 -10.48 -39.79
CA ALA A 719 29.00 -9.46 -39.02
C ALA A 719 29.17 -9.92 -37.56
N GLY A 720 30.24 -9.47 -36.91
CA GLY A 720 30.48 -9.72 -35.49
C GLY A 720 29.39 -9.15 -34.57
N PHE A 721 29.51 -9.44 -33.28
CA PHE A 721 28.61 -8.97 -32.23
C PHE A 721 28.60 -7.44 -32.09
N GLU A 722 29.68 -6.74 -32.46
CA GLU A 722 29.74 -5.28 -32.52
C GLU A 722 28.62 -4.67 -33.39
N SER A 723 28.05 -5.44 -34.32
CA SER A 723 26.94 -4.97 -35.16
C SER A 723 25.66 -4.66 -34.38
N PHE A 724 25.54 -5.12 -33.13
CA PHE A 724 24.44 -4.78 -32.23
C PHE A 724 24.65 -3.48 -31.45
N GLN A 725 25.83 -2.83 -31.53
CA GLN A 725 26.16 -1.65 -30.72
C GLN A 725 25.14 -0.52 -30.82
N GLU A 726 24.59 -0.29 -32.02
CA GLU A 726 23.63 0.80 -32.24
C GLU A 726 22.30 0.52 -31.52
N VAL A 727 21.91 -0.74 -31.34
CA VAL A 727 20.70 -1.08 -30.56
C VAL A 727 20.87 -0.66 -29.10
N LEU A 728 22.04 -0.93 -28.51
CA LEU A 728 22.34 -0.59 -27.11
C LEU A 728 22.53 0.92 -26.91
N LYS A 729 23.19 1.61 -27.85
CA LYS A 729 23.31 3.08 -27.83
C LYS A 729 21.94 3.76 -27.95
N ASP A 730 21.11 3.29 -28.89
CA ASP A 730 19.77 3.83 -29.07
C ASP A 730 18.92 3.58 -27.81
N ALA A 731 18.99 2.39 -27.23
CA ALA A 731 18.25 2.03 -26.01
C ALA A 731 18.72 2.80 -24.77
N ALA A 732 20.01 3.14 -24.67
CA ALA A 732 20.55 3.95 -23.57
C ALA A 732 19.94 5.35 -23.49
N ASN A 733 19.34 5.85 -24.58
CA ASN A 733 18.64 7.14 -24.62
C ASN A 733 17.17 7.05 -24.22
N VAL A 734 16.64 5.85 -23.91
CA VAL A 734 15.27 5.69 -23.44
C VAL A 734 15.15 6.27 -22.03
N GLN A 735 14.20 7.19 -21.84
CA GLN A 735 13.95 7.81 -20.54
C GLN A 735 13.36 6.79 -19.56
N GLY A 736 13.86 6.79 -18.33
CA GLY A 736 13.32 6.03 -17.21
C GLY A 736 12.62 6.90 -16.17
N ALA A 737 11.97 6.28 -15.19
CA ALA A 737 11.30 6.95 -14.08
C ALA A 737 11.36 6.12 -12.80
N THR A 738 11.39 6.79 -11.64
CA THR A 738 11.32 6.16 -10.32
C THR A 738 9.94 6.44 -9.71
N ILE A 739 9.12 5.39 -9.55
CA ILE A 739 7.72 5.51 -9.15
C ILE A 739 7.47 4.81 -7.83
N VAL A 740 6.75 5.48 -6.93
CA VAL A 740 6.34 4.91 -5.65
C VAL A 740 4.94 4.33 -5.81
N VAL A 741 4.88 3.08 -6.26
CA VAL A 741 3.61 2.45 -6.69
C VAL A 741 2.63 2.23 -5.52
N THR A 742 3.11 2.11 -4.29
CA THR A 742 2.27 2.03 -3.08
C THR A 742 1.45 3.31 -2.88
N SER A 743 2.11 4.47 -2.85
CA SER A 743 1.46 5.78 -2.75
C SER A 743 0.56 6.07 -3.95
N LEU A 744 0.97 5.62 -5.13
CA LEU A 744 0.13 5.71 -6.34
C LEU A 744 -1.16 4.90 -6.20
N ARG A 745 -1.08 3.65 -5.72
CA ARG A 745 -2.24 2.78 -5.50
C ARG A 745 -3.20 3.37 -4.48
N GLU A 746 -2.68 3.88 -3.35
CA GLU A 746 -3.48 4.55 -2.33
C GLU A 746 -4.22 5.77 -2.89
N ALA A 747 -3.52 6.61 -3.66
CA ALA A 747 -4.11 7.79 -4.26
C ALA A 747 -5.18 7.45 -5.32
N ILE A 748 -4.96 6.39 -6.12
CA ILE A 748 -5.96 5.88 -7.07
C ILE A 748 -7.20 5.35 -6.34
N ASN A 749 -7.02 4.62 -5.24
CA ASN A 749 -8.12 4.07 -4.45
C ASN A 749 -8.93 5.15 -3.71
N ALA A 750 -8.34 6.33 -3.48
CA ALA A 750 -9.02 7.47 -2.87
C ALA A 750 -9.95 8.24 -3.83
N LEU A 751 -9.91 7.95 -5.13
CA LEU A 751 -10.80 8.56 -6.13
C LEU A 751 -12.23 8.03 -5.97
N LYS A 752 -13.22 8.93 -5.93
CA LYS A 752 -14.62 8.59 -5.64
C LYS A 752 -15.39 8.23 -6.90
N ASN A 753 -15.15 8.95 -8.00
CA ASN A 753 -16.00 8.87 -9.19
C ASN A 753 -15.36 8.15 -10.38
N LEU A 754 -14.05 7.88 -10.32
CA LEU A 754 -13.32 7.21 -11.39
C LEU A 754 -12.86 5.82 -10.98
N LYS A 755 -13.48 4.79 -11.57
CA LYS A 755 -13.01 3.41 -11.41
C LYS A 755 -11.80 3.17 -12.30
N VAL A 756 -10.64 3.02 -11.66
CA VAL A 756 -9.40 2.57 -12.30
C VAL A 756 -9.27 1.06 -12.14
N ASN A 757 -8.75 0.40 -13.18
CA ASN A 757 -8.50 -1.04 -13.14
C ASN A 757 -7.31 -1.34 -12.20
N GLY A 758 -7.58 -1.89 -11.02
CA GLY A 758 -6.54 -2.24 -10.04
C GLY A 758 -5.46 -3.18 -10.60
N LEU A 759 -5.83 -4.06 -11.55
CA LEU A 759 -4.90 -4.98 -12.21
C LEU A 759 -3.80 -4.27 -12.99
N GLU A 760 -4.06 -3.08 -13.55
CA GLU A 760 -3.05 -2.32 -14.30
C GLU A 760 -2.08 -1.60 -13.37
N VAL A 761 -2.56 -1.16 -12.21
CA VAL A 761 -1.71 -0.59 -11.15
C VAL A 761 -0.81 -1.69 -10.58
N ASP A 762 -1.34 -2.89 -10.39
CA ASP A 762 -0.57 -4.05 -9.95
C ASP A 762 0.45 -4.46 -11.02
N THR A 763 0.06 -4.45 -12.29
CA THR A 763 0.97 -4.70 -13.41
C THR A 763 2.11 -3.68 -13.43
N LEU A 764 1.80 -2.38 -13.28
CA LEU A 764 2.78 -1.30 -13.20
C LEU A 764 3.79 -1.51 -12.07
N ALA A 765 3.36 -2.03 -10.92
CA ALA A 765 4.24 -2.36 -9.79
C ALA A 765 5.33 -3.39 -10.17
N THR A 766 5.02 -4.30 -11.09
CA THR A 766 5.97 -5.33 -11.57
C THR A 766 6.94 -4.82 -12.64
N LEU A 767 6.77 -3.58 -13.12
CA LEU A 767 7.61 -3.01 -14.16
C LEU A 767 8.80 -2.27 -13.58
N ASP A 768 9.93 -2.40 -14.26
CA ASP A 768 11.18 -1.77 -13.88
C ASP A 768 11.42 -0.57 -14.80
N LEU A 769 10.94 0.59 -14.37
CA LEU A 769 10.97 1.81 -15.18
C LEU A 769 12.28 2.60 -15.01
N ASP A 770 13.11 2.25 -14.04
CA ASP A 770 14.42 2.87 -13.86
C ASP A 770 15.45 2.21 -14.79
N PHE A 771 15.44 2.64 -16.06
CA PHE A 771 16.33 2.07 -17.06
C PHE A 771 17.80 2.50 -16.90
N ALA A 772 18.07 3.58 -16.15
CA ALA A 772 19.42 4.12 -15.98
C ALA A 772 20.35 3.12 -15.29
N LYS A 773 19.84 2.36 -14.31
CA LYS A 773 20.61 1.37 -13.55
C LYS A 773 21.23 0.25 -14.39
N PHE A 774 20.69 -0.01 -15.59
CA PHE A 774 21.20 -1.06 -16.48
C PHE A 774 22.45 -0.63 -17.26
N ASN A 775 22.78 0.66 -17.29
CA ASN A 775 23.96 1.20 -17.99
C ASN A 775 24.14 0.63 -19.40
N MET A 776 23.06 0.61 -20.21
CA MET A 776 23.03 -0.10 -21.50
C MET A 776 24.13 0.32 -22.48
N ALA A 777 24.62 1.57 -22.39
CA ALA A 777 25.73 2.05 -23.22
C ALA A 777 27.05 1.32 -22.92
N ASP A 778 27.29 0.89 -21.68
CA ASP A 778 28.51 0.20 -21.26
C ASP A 778 28.63 -1.19 -21.89
N ALA A 779 27.51 -1.82 -22.24
CA ALA A 779 27.49 -3.11 -22.91
C ALA A 779 28.10 -3.07 -24.32
N VAL A 780 28.25 -1.89 -24.93
CA VAL A 780 28.88 -1.73 -26.25
C VAL A 780 30.33 -2.19 -26.24
N SER A 781 31.11 -1.82 -25.21
CA SER A 781 32.49 -2.29 -25.11
C SER A 781 32.55 -3.81 -25.00
N SER A 782 31.62 -4.41 -24.25
CA SER A 782 31.54 -5.87 -24.10
C SER A 782 31.25 -6.60 -25.41
N LEU A 783 30.47 -6.02 -26.33
CA LEU A 783 30.25 -6.64 -27.65
C LEU A 783 31.55 -6.72 -28.46
N ILE A 784 32.34 -5.64 -28.42
CA ILE A 784 33.65 -5.57 -29.09
C ILE A 784 34.63 -6.55 -28.44
N SER A 785 34.62 -6.63 -27.10
CA SER A 785 35.35 -7.60 -26.31
C SER A 785 35.06 -9.04 -26.72
N MET A 786 33.77 -9.39 -26.87
CA MET A 786 33.38 -10.73 -27.28
C MET A 786 33.83 -11.06 -28.72
N ASP A 787 33.79 -10.10 -29.64
CA ASP A 787 34.34 -10.30 -30.99
C ASP A 787 35.85 -10.57 -30.97
N LYS A 788 36.61 -9.84 -30.14
CA LYS A 788 38.05 -10.09 -29.96
C LYS A 788 38.30 -11.43 -29.29
N PHE A 789 37.55 -11.75 -28.24
CA PHE A 789 37.61 -13.01 -27.53
C PHE A 789 37.49 -14.18 -28.50
N PHE A 790 36.42 -14.23 -29.30
CA PHE A 790 36.22 -15.35 -30.21
C PHE A 790 37.31 -15.43 -31.28
N LYS A 791 37.76 -14.31 -31.84
CA LYS A 791 38.90 -14.28 -32.78
C LYS A 791 40.17 -14.88 -32.18
N LYS A 792 40.50 -14.50 -30.94
CA LYS A 792 41.69 -14.99 -30.24
C LYS A 792 41.54 -16.45 -29.82
N TYR A 793 40.37 -16.82 -29.34
CA TYR A 793 40.02 -18.17 -28.93
C TYR A 793 40.18 -19.16 -30.09
N ILE A 794 39.69 -18.82 -31.28
CA ILE A 794 39.89 -19.63 -32.49
C ILE A 794 41.37 -19.80 -32.84
N ALA A 795 42.18 -18.74 -32.71
CA ALA A 795 43.61 -18.81 -33.01
C ALA A 795 44.34 -19.77 -32.05
N LEU A 796 43.94 -19.76 -30.76
CA LEU A 796 44.47 -20.68 -29.75
C LEU A 796 43.98 -22.13 -29.98
N LEU A 797 42.71 -22.33 -30.33
CA LEU A 797 42.16 -23.65 -30.66
C LEU A 797 42.81 -24.27 -31.91
N SER A 798 43.20 -23.44 -32.88
CA SER A 798 43.78 -23.91 -34.16
C SER A 798 45.31 -24.08 -34.11
N GLY A 799 45.96 -23.78 -32.97
CA GLY A 799 47.41 -23.88 -32.80
C GLY A 799 48.24 -22.89 -33.64
N ALA A 800 47.66 -21.77 -34.08
CA ALA A 800 48.35 -20.82 -34.95
C ALA A 800 49.32 -19.90 -34.16
N PRO A 801 50.57 -19.69 -34.60
CA PRO A 801 51.51 -18.82 -33.89
C PRO A 801 51.04 -17.36 -33.90
N GLY A 802 51.01 -16.73 -32.74
CA GLY A 802 50.59 -15.34 -32.57
C GLY A 802 51.45 -14.36 -33.38
N LEU A 803 50.79 -13.52 -34.18
CA LEU A 803 51.37 -12.29 -34.71
C LEU A 803 51.42 -11.24 -33.60
N GLY A 804 52.63 -10.81 -33.24
CA GLY A 804 52.87 -9.48 -32.69
C GLY A 804 53.60 -9.40 -31.35
N ASN A 805 54.93 -9.59 -31.37
CA ASN A 805 55.83 -8.70 -30.64
C ASN A 805 56.88 -8.21 -31.64
N SER A 806 56.72 -6.97 -32.12
CA SER A 806 57.78 -6.24 -32.82
C SER A 806 58.81 -5.85 -31.77
N VAL A 807 59.90 -6.61 -31.68
CA VAL A 807 61.14 -6.12 -31.08
C VAL A 807 61.94 -5.50 -32.21
N THR A 808 62.06 -4.18 -32.16
CA THR A 808 62.98 -3.38 -32.95
C THR A 808 64.42 -3.82 -32.70
N THR A 809 65.01 -4.54 -33.66
CA THR A 809 66.44 -4.78 -33.71
C THR A 809 67.16 -3.59 -34.37
N LYS A 810 68.08 -2.97 -33.62
CA LYS A 810 69.13 -2.11 -34.17
C LYS A 810 70.30 -2.99 -34.65
N PRO A 811 70.99 -2.65 -35.76
CA PRO A 811 71.97 -3.54 -36.38
C PRO A 811 73.40 -3.34 -35.86
N GLY A 812 74.11 -4.46 -35.74
CA GLY A 812 75.56 -4.56 -35.99
C GLY A 812 76.49 -4.53 -34.78
N GLN A 813 77.12 -5.67 -34.45
CA GLN A 813 78.55 -5.92 -34.74
C GLN A 813 79.01 -7.29 -34.20
N LYS A 814 79.61 -8.06 -35.12
CA LYS A 814 80.71 -9.05 -35.02
C LYS A 814 80.82 -9.97 -33.77
N GLY A 815 80.81 -11.28 -34.02
CA GLY A 815 81.29 -12.32 -33.10
C GLY A 815 82.82 -12.27 -32.84
N PRO A 816 83.44 -13.27 -32.17
CA PRO A 816 83.20 -14.71 -32.43
C PRO A 816 83.20 -15.68 -31.21
N SER A 817 82.60 -16.85 -31.46
CA SER A 817 83.11 -18.22 -31.23
C SER A 817 83.41 -18.78 -29.82
N ALA A 818 83.01 -20.07 -29.70
CA ALA A 818 83.51 -21.16 -28.83
C ALA A 818 83.05 -21.13 -27.36
N SER A 819 82.81 -22.24 -26.67
CA SER A 819 82.64 -23.66 -26.99
C SER A 819 82.17 -24.34 -25.70
N ALA A 820 81.43 -25.45 -25.85
CA ALA A 820 81.36 -26.65 -25.01
C ALA A 820 81.87 -26.68 -23.55
N GLY A 821 81.09 -27.37 -22.71
CA GLY A 821 81.58 -28.08 -21.51
C GLY A 821 80.88 -27.63 -20.21
N SER A 822 79.83 -28.30 -19.73
CA SER A 822 79.84 -29.62 -19.05
C SER A 822 80.35 -29.57 -17.60
N LEU A 823 79.41 -29.90 -16.70
CA LEU A 823 79.55 -30.68 -15.47
C LEU A 823 80.03 -30.02 -14.15
N VAL A 824 79.14 -30.21 -13.16
CA VAL A 824 79.39 -30.69 -11.79
C VAL A 824 79.82 -29.67 -10.74
N GLY A 825 78.87 -29.40 -9.84
CA GLY A 825 78.97 -29.96 -8.49
C GLY A 825 79.33 -28.99 -7.37
N GLY A 826 78.42 -28.91 -6.39
CA GLY A 826 78.83 -29.08 -5.00
C GLY A 826 78.69 -27.87 -4.07
N LYS A 827 77.73 -28.03 -3.15
CA LYS A 827 77.76 -27.67 -1.72
C LYS A 827 77.76 -26.19 -1.29
N ALA A 828 76.59 -25.78 -0.81
CA ALA A 828 76.28 -25.41 0.58
C ALA A 828 77.41 -24.86 1.50
N LYS A 829 77.19 -23.61 1.97
CA LYS A 829 77.24 -23.14 3.36
C LYS A 829 76.53 -21.77 3.38
N GLU A 830 75.41 -21.61 4.09
CA GLU A 830 75.26 -21.24 5.52
C GLU A 830 75.55 -19.76 5.81
N GLU A 831 74.87 -19.27 6.85
CA GLU A 831 74.74 -17.89 7.35
C GLU A 831 73.74 -17.03 6.56
N GLY A 832 72.66 -16.49 7.11
CA GLY A 832 72.27 -16.31 8.51
C GLY A 832 71.73 -14.88 8.66
N GLY A 833 70.60 -14.71 9.35
CA GLY A 833 70.24 -13.43 9.97
C GLY A 833 68.96 -12.75 9.48
N ASN A 834 67.90 -13.01 10.24
CA ASN A 834 66.98 -12.03 10.85
C ASN A 834 66.35 -10.91 10.03
N GLY A 835 65.03 -10.76 10.22
CA GLY A 835 64.40 -9.45 10.18
C GLY A 835 62.89 -9.48 10.01
N LEU A 836 62.17 -9.88 11.07
CA LEU A 836 60.76 -9.58 11.25
C LEU A 836 60.49 -8.07 11.15
N MET A 837 59.56 -7.69 10.28
CA MET A 837 58.36 -6.92 10.60
C MET A 837 57.22 -7.33 9.68
#